data_AF-A0A4U5VCQ0-F1
#
_entry.id   AF-A0A4U5VCQ0-F1
#
_cell.length_a   1.000
_cell.length_b   1.000
_cell.length_c   1.000
_cell.angle_alpha   90.00
_cell.angle_beta   90.00
_cell.angle_gamma   90.00
#
_symmetry.space_group_name_H-M   'P 1'
#
loop_
_entity.id
_entity.type
_entity.pdbx_description
1 polymer ?
#
loop_
_entity_poly.entity_id
_entity_poly.type
_entity_poly.pdbx_seq_one_letter_code
_entity_poly.pdbx_strand_id
1 'polypeptide(L)'
;MSRGVIQPSQQKLAEKLTILNDRGIGMLTRVYNIKKVRTHTHTYTHTHADISPCNHACGDPKAKPSYLVDKNLESAVKFIVRKFPAVETRNNNELRAHVRKYGPVMQRYYVQYLSGFDAVVLNELVQNLSVCPEDESIIMSSFVNTMTSLSVKQVEDGEVFDFRGMRLDWFRLQAYTSVSKASLGIADHKELGKMMNTIIFHTKMVDSLVEMLVETSDLSIFCFYSRAFEKMFQQCLELPSQSRHSICFPLLCTHFMSCTHELCPEERHHIGDRSLSLCNMFLDEMAKQARNLITDICTEQCTLSDQLLPKHCAKTISQAVNKKSKKATGKKGEPEREKPGVESMRKNRLLVTNLDKLHTALSELCFSINYVPNLAVWEHTFTPREYLTSHLEIRFTKSIVGMTMYNQATQEIAKPSELLTSVRAYMTVLQSIENYVTIDITRVFNNVLLQQTQHLDSHGEPTITSLYTNWYLETLLRQVSNGHIAYFPAMKAFVNLPTENELTFNAEEYSDISEMRSLSELLGPYGMKFLSESLMWHISSQVAELKVLSCHIPFLVSSVEDFKDHIPRETDMKVAMNVYELSSAAGLPCEIDPALVVALSSQKSENISPEEEYKIACLLMVFVAVSLPTLASNVMSQYSPAIEGHCNNIHCLAKAINQIAAALFTIHKGSIEDRLKEFLAETDKMTTRNRESVYLLLDMIVQESPFLTMDLLESCFPYVLLRNAYHAVYKQSISANA
;
A
#
# COMPACT_ATOMS: atom_id res chain seq x y z
N MET A 1 42.06 -88.10 -15.42
CA MET A 1 41.09 -87.07 -15.85
C MET A 1 40.86 -86.08 -14.71
N SER A 2 40.17 -84.96 -14.99
CA SER A 2 39.49 -84.05 -14.06
C SER A 2 40.28 -83.46 -12.87
N ARG A 3 40.66 -82.17 -13.02
CA ARG A 3 41.03 -81.26 -11.93
C ARG A 3 39.77 -80.78 -11.17
N GLY A 4 39.97 -80.35 -9.92
CA GLY A 4 38.91 -79.73 -9.10
C GLY A 4 38.38 -78.41 -9.65
N VAL A 5 37.10 -78.15 -9.40
CA VAL A 5 36.31 -77.04 -9.96
C VAL A 5 36.28 -75.85 -9.00
N ILE A 6 36.56 -74.64 -9.51
CA ILE A 6 36.44 -73.37 -8.78
C ILE A 6 34.97 -72.90 -8.80
N GLN A 7 34.49 -72.31 -7.70
CA GLN A 7 33.06 -72.03 -7.49
C GLN A 7 32.48 -70.94 -8.43
N PRO A 8 31.19 -71.04 -8.84
CA PRO A 8 30.54 -70.10 -9.76
C PRO A 8 30.38 -68.65 -9.27
N SER A 9 30.72 -68.36 -8.00
CA SER A 9 30.65 -67.03 -7.42
C SER A 9 31.76 -66.09 -7.93
N GLN A 10 32.94 -66.62 -8.28
CA GLN A 10 34.10 -65.81 -8.64
C GLN A 10 34.13 -65.40 -10.13
N GLN A 11 33.50 -66.16 -11.03
CA GLN A 11 33.39 -65.77 -12.46
C GLN A 11 32.49 -64.53 -12.67
N LYS A 12 31.47 -64.33 -11.82
CA LYS A 12 30.50 -63.22 -11.95
C LYS A 12 31.04 -61.85 -11.54
N LEU A 13 32.27 -61.75 -11.00
CA LEU A 13 32.90 -60.46 -10.71
C LEU A 13 33.70 -59.92 -11.91
N ALA A 14 34.39 -60.81 -12.63
CA ALA A 14 35.13 -60.46 -13.85
C ALA A 14 34.19 -59.96 -14.96
N GLU A 15 33.10 -60.69 -15.25
CA GLU A 15 32.11 -60.27 -16.25
C GLU A 15 31.47 -58.91 -15.91
N LYS A 16 31.22 -58.63 -14.63
CA LYS A 16 30.65 -57.34 -14.18
C LYS A 16 31.63 -56.18 -14.31
N LEU A 17 32.94 -56.41 -14.15
CA LEU A 17 33.97 -55.39 -14.36
C LEU A 17 34.15 -55.06 -15.85
N THR A 18 34.11 -56.07 -16.74
CA THR A 18 34.13 -55.83 -18.19
C THR A 18 32.89 -55.04 -18.65
N ILE A 19 31.69 -55.41 -18.17
CA ILE A 19 30.44 -54.69 -18.47
C ILE A 19 30.46 -53.24 -17.94
N LEU A 20 31.15 -52.98 -16.82
CA LEU A 20 31.30 -51.62 -16.28
C LEU A 20 32.23 -50.75 -17.15
N ASN A 21 33.31 -51.32 -17.67
CA ASN A 21 34.25 -50.59 -18.53
C ASN A 21 33.62 -50.26 -19.90
N ASP A 22 32.94 -51.22 -20.53
CA ASP A 22 32.28 -51.03 -21.83
C ASP A 22 31.04 -50.11 -21.73
N ARG A 23 30.35 -50.06 -20.58
CA ARG A 23 29.29 -49.07 -20.35
C ARG A 23 29.81 -47.63 -20.26
N GLY A 24 31.05 -47.41 -19.80
CA GLY A 24 31.67 -46.09 -19.79
C GLY A 24 31.83 -45.53 -21.20
N ILE A 25 32.42 -46.33 -22.10
CA ILE A 25 32.59 -45.99 -23.52
C ILE A 25 31.23 -45.87 -24.22
N GLY A 26 30.28 -46.76 -23.92
CA GLY A 26 28.91 -46.68 -24.44
C GLY A 26 28.13 -45.45 -23.99
N MET A 27 28.31 -44.98 -22.74
CA MET A 27 27.70 -43.74 -22.27
C MET A 27 28.37 -42.50 -22.85
N LEU A 28 29.71 -42.45 -22.94
CA LEU A 28 30.41 -41.35 -23.62
C LEU A 28 30.02 -41.27 -25.11
N THR A 29 29.89 -42.40 -25.80
CA THR A 29 29.42 -42.46 -27.19
C THR A 29 27.94 -42.03 -27.32
N ARG A 30 27.09 -42.38 -26.35
CA ARG A 30 25.69 -41.90 -26.32
C ARG A 30 25.59 -40.42 -25.98
N VAL A 31 26.37 -39.89 -25.05
CA VAL A 31 26.41 -38.45 -24.73
C VAL A 31 26.98 -37.66 -25.90
N TYR A 32 28.03 -38.17 -26.56
CA TYR A 32 28.58 -37.60 -27.79
C TYR A 32 27.53 -37.58 -28.92
N ASN A 33 26.81 -38.69 -29.16
CA ASN A 33 25.76 -38.73 -30.18
C ASN A 33 24.51 -37.92 -29.79
N ILE A 34 24.11 -37.86 -28.52
CA ILE A 34 23.00 -37.00 -28.04
C ILE A 34 23.36 -35.52 -28.18
N LYS A 35 24.63 -35.15 -27.96
CA LYS A 35 25.14 -33.79 -28.24
C LYS A 35 25.16 -33.52 -29.74
N LYS A 36 25.65 -34.46 -30.56
CA LYS A 36 25.74 -34.36 -32.03
C LYS A 36 24.39 -34.37 -32.76
N VAL A 37 23.35 -34.97 -32.18
CA VAL A 37 21.97 -34.94 -32.71
C VAL A 37 21.23 -33.65 -32.32
N ARG A 38 21.78 -32.83 -31.42
CA ARG A 38 21.22 -31.52 -31.02
C ARG A 38 21.91 -30.30 -31.67
N THR A 39 23.01 -30.50 -32.39
CA THR A 39 23.75 -29.44 -33.09
C THR A 39 24.16 -29.94 -34.48
N HIS A 40 23.66 -29.26 -35.51
CA HIS A 40 23.59 -29.70 -36.93
C HIS A 40 22.42 -30.68 -37.20
N THR A 41 21.57 -30.48 -38.21
CA THR A 41 21.67 -29.55 -39.37
C THR A 41 20.28 -29.19 -39.90
N HIS A 42 20.08 -27.92 -40.25
CA HIS A 42 19.14 -27.55 -41.30
C HIS A 42 19.97 -27.19 -42.54
N THR A 43 19.83 -27.98 -43.61
CA THR A 43 20.09 -27.55 -44.98
C THR A 43 19.10 -28.27 -45.89
N TYR A 44 18.09 -27.53 -46.37
CA TYR A 44 17.39 -27.56 -47.68
C TYR A 44 17.18 -28.92 -48.42
N THR A 45 16.05 -29.22 -49.07
CA THR A 45 15.10 -28.37 -49.84
C THR A 45 13.64 -28.88 -49.84
N HIS A 46 12.67 -27.95 -50.06
CA HIS A 46 11.32 -28.02 -50.70
C HIS A 46 10.55 -29.37 -50.85
N THR A 47 9.20 -29.46 -50.75
CA THR A 47 8.10 -28.52 -51.14
C THR A 47 6.86 -28.54 -50.20
N HIS A 48 6.00 -27.50 -50.32
CA HIS A 48 4.58 -27.30 -49.91
C HIS A 48 3.78 -28.45 -49.21
N ALA A 49 2.87 -28.22 -48.23
CA ALA A 49 2.05 -27.02 -47.97
C ALA A 49 1.57 -26.84 -46.48
N ASP A 50 1.01 -25.66 -46.20
CA ASP A 50 -0.02 -25.28 -45.20
C ASP A 50 0.17 -25.38 -43.65
N ILE A 51 0.54 -24.22 -43.08
CA ILE A 51 -0.18 -23.42 -42.05
C ILE A 51 -0.58 -24.03 -40.67
N SER A 52 -0.11 -23.31 -39.62
CA SER A 52 -0.63 -23.18 -38.23
C SER A 52 -0.25 -24.17 -37.11
N PRO A 53 -0.29 -23.74 -35.82
CA PRO A 53 0.62 -24.25 -34.79
C PRO A 53 -0.03 -25.11 -33.68
N CYS A 54 0.81 -25.94 -33.05
CA CYS A 54 0.59 -26.62 -31.78
C CYS A 54 1.90 -26.49 -30.96
N ASN A 55 1.99 -25.81 -29.80
CA ASN A 55 1.06 -25.69 -28.67
C ASN A 55 0.56 -27.06 -28.17
N HIS A 56 0.86 -27.37 -26.90
CA HIS A 56 0.64 -28.64 -26.16
C HIS A 56 1.73 -29.74 -26.30
N ALA A 57 2.72 -29.74 -25.39
CA ALA A 57 3.44 -30.96 -24.98
C ALA A 57 4.33 -30.78 -23.70
N CYS A 58 3.81 -30.22 -22.61
CA CYS A 58 4.52 -30.22 -21.31
C CYS A 58 3.59 -30.28 -20.08
N GLY A 59 2.44 -30.95 -20.23
CA GLY A 59 1.47 -31.16 -19.15
C GLY A 59 0.89 -32.58 -19.07
N ASP A 60 1.35 -33.52 -19.91
CA ASP A 60 0.80 -34.89 -19.94
C ASP A 60 1.54 -35.81 -18.93
N PRO A 61 0.84 -36.40 -17.92
CA PRO A 61 1.43 -37.39 -17.03
C PRO A 61 2.03 -38.61 -17.75
N LYS A 62 1.57 -38.93 -18.97
CA LYS A 62 2.07 -40.04 -19.80
C LYS A 62 3.44 -39.76 -20.44
N ALA A 63 3.92 -38.52 -20.42
CA ALA A 63 5.26 -38.16 -20.89
C ALA A 63 6.37 -38.43 -19.86
N LYS A 64 6.02 -38.82 -18.61
CA LYS A 64 7.00 -39.32 -17.64
C LYS A 64 7.44 -40.75 -18.04
N PRO A 65 8.74 -41.06 -18.03
CA PRO A 65 9.21 -42.43 -18.16
C PRO A 65 8.52 -43.34 -17.13
N SER A 66 7.97 -44.48 -17.57
CA SER A 66 7.07 -45.32 -16.76
C SER A 66 7.66 -45.80 -15.43
N TYR A 67 8.98 -45.98 -15.36
CA TYR A 67 9.69 -46.35 -14.14
C TYR A 67 9.70 -45.25 -13.04
N LEU A 68 9.38 -43.99 -13.37
CA LEU A 68 9.19 -42.91 -12.38
C LEU A 68 7.75 -42.83 -11.83
N VAL A 69 6.86 -43.70 -12.32
CA VAL A 69 5.44 -43.80 -11.90
C VAL A 69 5.16 -45.16 -11.23
N ASP A 70 6.16 -46.07 -11.19
CA ASP A 70 6.06 -47.36 -10.52
C ASP A 70 6.01 -47.18 -8.99
N LYS A 71 4.92 -47.65 -8.36
CA LYS A 71 4.72 -47.61 -6.91
C LYS A 71 5.81 -48.33 -6.13
N ASN A 72 6.45 -49.34 -6.70
CA ASN A 72 7.57 -50.05 -6.07
C ASN A 72 8.85 -49.19 -6.01
N LEU A 73 8.98 -48.23 -6.92
CA LEU A 73 10.10 -47.29 -6.98
C LEU A 73 9.77 -45.94 -6.31
N GLU A 74 8.53 -45.66 -5.92
CA GLU A 74 8.15 -44.39 -5.30
C GLU A 74 8.92 -44.10 -4.00
N SER A 75 9.22 -45.13 -3.21
CA SER A 75 10.06 -45.05 -2.02
C SER A 75 11.52 -44.73 -2.35
N ALA A 76 12.06 -45.35 -3.41
CA ALA A 76 13.40 -45.07 -3.92
C ALA A 76 13.50 -43.68 -4.55
N VAL A 77 12.47 -43.22 -5.27
CA VAL A 77 12.38 -41.87 -5.84
C VAL A 77 12.28 -40.83 -4.71
N LYS A 78 11.47 -41.05 -3.67
CA LYS A 78 11.43 -40.18 -2.47
C LYS A 78 12.77 -40.17 -1.71
N PHE A 79 13.46 -41.31 -1.62
CA PHE A 79 14.79 -41.40 -1.02
C PHE A 79 15.86 -40.67 -1.85
N ILE A 80 15.83 -40.82 -3.18
CA ILE A 80 16.69 -40.12 -4.12
C ILE A 80 16.42 -38.62 -4.08
N VAL A 81 15.16 -38.16 -4.08
CA VAL A 81 14.82 -36.73 -3.94
C VAL A 81 15.27 -36.16 -2.57
N ARG A 82 15.22 -36.96 -1.49
CA ARG A 82 15.79 -36.60 -0.17
C ARG A 82 17.32 -36.63 -0.10
N LYS A 83 18.01 -37.32 -1.01
CA LYS A 83 19.47 -37.44 -1.06
C LYS A 83 20.14 -36.71 -2.23
N PHE A 84 19.36 -36.21 -3.18
CA PHE A 84 19.82 -35.20 -4.13
C PHE A 84 20.27 -33.99 -3.32
N PRO A 85 21.40 -33.35 -3.66
CA PRO A 85 21.84 -32.16 -2.96
C PRO A 85 20.74 -31.09 -3.03
N ALA A 86 20.10 -30.82 -1.89
CA ALA A 86 19.47 -29.54 -1.69
C ALA A 86 20.60 -28.52 -1.74
N VAL A 87 20.62 -27.68 -2.78
CA VAL A 87 21.56 -26.56 -2.85
C VAL A 87 21.07 -25.55 -1.81
N GLU A 88 21.57 -25.66 -0.58
CA GLU A 88 21.32 -24.72 0.51
C GLU A 88 22.03 -23.39 0.21
N THR A 89 21.44 -22.61 -0.69
CA THR A 89 21.88 -21.26 -1.07
C THR A 89 21.97 -20.30 0.11
N ARG A 90 21.24 -20.59 1.20
CA ARG A 90 21.22 -19.87 2.48
C ARG A 90 22.62 -19.66 3.06
N ASN A 91 23.31 -20.75 3.44
CA ASN A 91 24.58 -20.66 4.15
C ASN A 91 25.65 -19.96 3.29
N ASN A 92 25.60 -20.13 1.97
CA ASN A 92 26.66 -19.66 1.09
C ASN A 92 26.60 -18.14 0.85
N ASN A 93 25.42 -17.54 0.69
CA ASN A 93 25.30 -16.09 0.55
C ASN A 93 25.52 -15.34 1.87
N GLU A 94 25.07 -15.89 2.99
CA GLU A 94 25.38 -15.38 4.34
C GLU A 94 26.91 -15.42 4.58
N LEU A 95 27.56 -16.54 4.25
CA LEU A 95 29.02 -16.69 4.34
C LEU A 95 29.78 -15.74 3.41
N ARG A 96 29.34 -15.55 2.15
CA ARG A 96 29.93 -14.55 1.22
C ARG A 96 29.91 -13.14 1.82
N ALA A 97 28.79 -12.73 2.42
CA ALA A 97 28.67 -11.45 3.09
C ALA A 97 29.58 -11.34 4.32
N HIS A 98 29.68 -12.39 5.13
CA HIS A 98 30.57 -12.43 6.29
C HIS A 98 32.06 -12.43 5.91
N VAL A 99 32.48 -13.19 4.89
CA VAL A 99 33.87 -13.21 4.39
C VAL A 99 34.26 -11.86 3.81
N ARG A 100 33.35 -11.15 3.12
CA ARG A 100 33.59 -9.77 2.68
C ARG A 100 33.69 -8.79 3.85
N LYS A 101 32.76 -8.86 4.82
CA LYS A 101 32.72 -7.95 5.98
C LYS A 101 33.90 -8.13 6.94
N TYR A 102 34.34 -9.38 7.13
CA TYR A 102 35.43 -9.74 8.03
C TYR A 102 36.73 -10.13 7.29
N GLY A 103 36.85 -9.77 6.01
CA GLY A 103 38.05 -10.01 5.20
C GLY A 103 39.35 -9.56 5.88
N PRO A 104 39.41 -8.33 6.45
CA PRO A 104 40.59 -7.87 7.20
C PRO A 104 40.98 -8.75 8.40
N VAL A 105 40.02 -9.45 9.02
CA VAL A 105 40.29 -10.39 10.12
C VAL A 105 40.99 -11.65 9.59
N MET A 106 40.55 -12.17 8.44
CA MET A 106 41.19 -13.30 7.76
C MET A 106 42.58 -12.91 7.26
N GLN A 107 42.71 -11.75 6.61
CA GLN A 107 43.98 -11.19 6.15
C GLN A 107 44.99 -11.09 7.30
N ARG A 108 44.61 -10.46 8.42
CA ARG A 108 45.46 -10.32 9.61
C ARG A 108 45.97 -11.68 10.10
N TYR A 109 45.08 -12.65 10.24
CA TYR A 109 45.43 -13.98 10.73
C TYR A 109 46.40 -14.70 9.79
N TYR A 110 46.13 -14.75 8.49
CA TYR A 110 46.98 -15.47 7.54
C TYR A 110 48.29 -14.74 7.23
N VAL A 111 48.35 -13.41 7.32
CA VAL A 111 49.62 -12.66 7.28
C VAL A 111 50.53 -13.05 8.44
N GLN A 112 50.00 -13.21 9.66
CA GLN A 112 50.78 -13.69 10.81
C GLN A 112 51.20 -15.16 10.66
N TYR A 113 50.35 -16.00 10.05
CA TYR A 113 50.65 -17.40 9.79
C TYR A 113 51.81 -17.55 8.79
N LEU A 114 51.74 -16.80 7.69
CA LEU A 114 52.74 -16.78 6.62
C LEU A 114 54.10 -16.29 7.13
N SER A 115 54.16 -15.14 7.80
CA SER A 115 55.43 -14.55 8.26
C SER A 115 56.02 -15.24 9.51
N GLY A 116 55.17 -15.78 10.39
CA GLY A 116 55.59 -16.36 11.66
C GLY A 116 55.88 -17.87 11.62
N PHE A 117 54.97 -18.67 11.06
CA PHE A 117 55.08 -20.14 11.09
C PHE A 117 55.57 -20.69 9.75
N ASP A 118 54.84 -20.38 8.67
CA ASP A 118 55.10 -21.02 7.38
C ASP A 118 56.49 -20.68 6.83
N ALA A 119 56.94 -19.42 7.01
CA ALA A 119 58.27 -18.99 6.57
C ALA A 119 59.40 -19.75 7.28
N VAL A 120 59.23 -20.04 8.57
CA VAL A 120 60.23 -20.78 9.37
C VAL A 120 60.31 -22.23 8.92
N VAL A 121 59.17 -22.91 8.82
CA VAL A 121 59.11 -24.34 8.46
C VAL A 121 59.50 -24.56 6.99
N LEU A 122 59.11 -23.65 6.09
CA LEU A 122 59.56 -23.70 4.69
C LEU A 122 61.07 -23.51 4.59
N ASN A 123 61.64 -22.50 5.26
CA ASN A 123 63.09 -22.28 5.24
C ASN A 123 63.86 -23.48 5.81
N GLU A 124 63.40 -24.07 6.92
CA GLU A 124 64.01 -25.30 7.47
C GLU A 124 63.99 -26.45 6.45
N LEU A 125 62.88 -26.65 5.73
CA LEU A 125 62.80 -27.70 4.70
C LEU A 125 63.73 -27.39 3.50
N VAL A 126 63.79 -26.14 3.05
CA VAL A 126 64.66 -25.68 1.94
C VAL A 126 66.14 -25.95 2.26
N GLN A 127 66.61 -25.57 3.45
CA GLN A 127 68.01 -25.76 3.87
C GLN A 127 68.42 -27.23 4.00
N ASN A 128 67.45 -28.14 4.16
CA ASN A 128 67.68 -29.58 4.27
C ASN A 128 67.71 -30.31 2.90
N LEU A 129 67.54 -29.60 1.77
CA LEU A 129 67.66 -30.20 0.43
C LEU A 129 69.14 -30.35 0.05
N SER A 130 69.57 -31.60 -0.22
CA SER A 130 70.95 -31.92 -0.56
C SER A 130 71.36 -31.54 -1.99
N VAL A 131 70.40 -31.32 -2.89
CA VAL A 131 70.62 -30.88 -4.26
C VAL A 131 69.40 -30.09 -4.76
N CYS A 132 69.63 -28.85 -5.18
CA CYS A 132 68.68 -28.04 -5.95
C CYS A 132 69.46 -27.25 -7.01
N PRO A 133 69.00 -27.17 -8.27
CA PRO A 133 69.56 -26.24 -9.24
C PRO A 133 69.25 -24.78 -8.86
N GLU A 134 69.90 -23.85 -9.57
CA GLU A 134 69.84 -22.41 -9.28
C GLU A 134 68.43 -21.83 -9.42
N ASP A 135 67.71 -22.18 -10.49
CA ASP A 135 66.35 -21.69 -10.77
C ASP A 135 65.35 -22.08 -9.66
N GLU A 136 65.36 -23.35 -9.21
CA GLU A 136 64.53 -23.80 -8.09
C GLU A 136 64.92 -23.13 -6.77
N SER A 137 66.22 -22.91 -6.54
CA SER A 137 66.74 -22.25 -5.33
C SER A 137 66.31 -20.77 -5.26
N ILE A 138 66.34 -20.06 -6.38
CA ILE A 138 65.86 -18.67 -6.51
C ILE A 138 64.37 -18.59 -6.20
N ILE A 139 63.55 -19.49 -6.74
CA ILE A 139 62.11 -19.53 -6.47
C ILE A 139 61.83 -19.82 -4.99
N MET A 140 62.49 -20.84 -4.42
CA MET A 140 62.25 -21.26 -3.04
C MET A 140 62.71 -20.22 -2.01
N SER A 141 63.82 -19.52 -2.26
CA SER A 141 64.25 -18.39 -1.42
C SER A 141 63.36 -17.15 -1.57
N SER A 142 62.85 -16.87 -2.78
CA SER A 142 61.85 -15.82 -3.03
C SER A 142 60.57 -16.01 -2.20
N PHE A 143 60.10 -17.24 -2.02
CA PHE A 143 58.96 -17.54 -1.14
C PHE A 143 59.22 -17.11 0.30
N VAL A 144 60.33 -17.54 0.90
CA VAL A 144 60.70 -17.20 2.29
C VAL A 144 60.87 -15.69 2.47
N ASN A 145 61.52 -15.01 1.52
CA ASN A 145 61.69 -13.56 1.54
C ASN A 145 60.34 -12.82 1.45
N THR A 146 59.45 -13.27 0.57
CA THR A 146 58.10 -12.70 0.43
C THR A 146 57.31 -12.86 1.72
N MET A 147 57.28 -14.06 2.30
CA MET A 147 56.51 -14.37 3.49
C MET A 147 57.04 -13.64 4.74
N THR A 148 58.36 -13.58 4.94
CA THR A 148 58.96 -12.85 6.08
C THR A 148 58.82 -11.33 6.00
N SER A 149 58.62 -10.78 4.79
CA SER A 149 58.35 -9.34 4.61
C SER A 149 56.96 -8.90 5.07
N LEU A 150 56.02 -9.83 5.27
CA LEU A 150 54.63 -9.52 5.61
C LEU A 150 54.47 -9.15 7.09
N SER A 151 53.71 -8.10 7.35
CA SER A 151 53.39 -7.65 8.71
C SER A 151 51.92 -7.27 8.87
N VAL A 152 51.41 -7.42 10.10
CA VAL A 152 50.03 -7.03 10.46
C VAL A 152 49.74 -5.56 10.15
N LYS A 153 50.77 -4.70 10.22
CA LYS A 153 50.64 -3.27 9.95
C LYS A 153 50.11 -2.99 8.55
N GLN A 154 50.53 -3.77 7.55
CA GLN A 154 50.04 -3.62 6.17
C GLN A 154 48.54 -3.90 6.03
N VAL A 155 47.99 -4.79 6.87
CA VAL A 155 46.54 -5.06 6.93
C VAL A 155 45.80 -3.92 7.66
N GLU A 156 46.41 -3.34 8.69
CA GLU A 156 45.86 -2.19 9.43
C GLU A 156 45.90 -0.90 8.58
N ASP A 157 46.92 -0.73 7.75
CA ASP A 157 47.09 0.36 6.77
C ASP A 157 46.26 0.14 5.48
N GLY A 158 45.66 -1.04 5.30
CA GLY A 158 44.75 -1.36 4.19
C GLY A 158 45.43 -1.63 2.84
N GLU A 159 46.67 -2.14 2.84
CA GLU A 159 47.43 -2.43 1.64
C GLU A 159 46.77 -3.50 0.74
N VAL A 160 46.89 -3.33 -0.58
CA VAL A 160 46.44 -4.31 -1.57
C VAL A 160 47.57 -5.31 -1.83
N PHE A 161 47.49 -6.46 -1.17
CA PHE A 161 48.41 -7.58 -1.38
C PHE A 161 48.26 -8.20 -2.77
N ASP A 162 49.35 -8.71 -3.34
CA ASP A 162 49.37 -9.46 -4.61
C ASP A 162 50.37 -10.61 -4.53
N PHE A 163 49.86 -11.84 -4.44
CA PHE A 163 50.66 -13.07 -4.43
C PHE A 163 50.53 -13.86 -5.74
N ARG A 164 50.02 -13.26 -6.83
CA ARG A 164 49.88 -13.93 -8.13
C ARG A 164 51.22 -14.44 -8.67
N GLY A 165 52.29 -13.67 -8.48
CA GLY A 165 53.66 -14.07 -8.80
C GLY A 165 54.07 -15.34 -8.05
N MET A 166 54.01 -15.30 -6.71
CA MET A 166 54.32 -16.44 -5.82
C MET A 166 53.52 -17.70 -6.16
N ARG A 167 52.21 -17.57 -6.44
CA ARG A 167 51.36 -18.70 -6.84
C ARG A 167 51.77 -19.29 -8.19
N LEU A 168 52.13 -18.46 -9.16
CA LEU A 168 52.58 -18.90 -10.48
C LEU A 168 53.99 -19.51 -10.42
N ASP A 169 54.87 -19.00 -9.57
CA ASP A 169 56.19 -19.58 -9.33
C ASP A 169 56.12 -20.94 -8.63
N TRP A 170 55.14 -21.18 -7.75
CA TRP A 170 54.87 -22.53 -7.25
C TRP A 170 54.40 -23.48 -8.38
N PHE A 171 53.63 -22.98 -9.36
CA PHE A 171 53.28 -23.76 -10.56
C PHE A 171 54.54 -24.07 -11.39
N ARG A 172 55.41 -23.08 -11.64
CA ARG A 172 56.69 -23.28 -12.35
C ARG A 172 57.57 -24.31 -11.66
N LEU A 173 57.73 -24.21 -10.34
CA LEU A 173 58.51 -25.15 -9.54
C LEU A 173 57.92 -26.57 -9.60
N GLN A 174 56.60 -26.73 -9.56
CA GLN A 174 55.97 -28.04 -9.82
C GLN A 174 56.32 -28.59 -11.20
N ALA A 175 56.32 -27.76 -12.25
CA ALA A 175 56.69 -28.19 -13.59
C ALA A 175 58.16 -28.64 -13.68
N TYR A 176 59.09 -27.87 -13.10
CA TYR A 176 60.53 -28.19 -13.07
C TYR A 176 60.82 -29.48 -12.29
N THR A 177 60.14 -29.70 -11.16
CA THR A 177 60.38 -30.82 -10.25
C THR A 177 59.55 -32.08 -10.53
N SER A 178 58.60 -32.03 -11.47
CA SER A 178 57.74 -33.18 -11.86
C SER A 178 58.18 -33.89 -13.15
N VAL A 179 59.09 -33.31 -13.95
CA VAL A 179 59.56 -33.98 -15.18
C VAL A 179 60.48 -35.15 -14.85
N SER A 180 60.47 -36.18 -15.72
CA SER A 180 61.36 -37.33 -15.55
C SER A 180 62.82 -36.90 -15.59
N LYS A 181 63.61 -37.33 -14.60
CA LYS A 181 65.02 -36.94 -14.40
C LYS A 181 65.24 -35.47 -14.00
N ALA A 182 64.24 -34.80 -13.41
CA ALA A 182 64.48 -33.55 -12.66
C ALA A 182 65.57 -33.75 -11.60
N SER A 183 66.42 -32.73 -11.39
CA SER A 183 67.48 -32.81 -10.37
C SER A 183 66.93 -32.75 -8.94
N LEU A 184 65.78 -32.09 -8.76
CA LEU A 184 65.00 -32.09 -7.54
C LEU A 184 63.64 -32.76 -7.85
N GLY A 185 63.45 -34.00 -7.41
CA GLY A 185 62.24 -34.77 -7.71
C GLY A 185 61.12 -34.55 -6.69
N ILE A 186 60.00 -33.93 -7.08
CA ILE A 186 58.86 -33.72 -6.16
C ILE A 186 58.22 -35.04 -5.68
N ALA A 187 58.41 -36.12 -6.45
CA ALA A 187 57.97 -37.47 -6.09
C ALA A 187 58.71 -38.02 -4.86
N ASP A 188 59.96 -37.61 -4.64
CA ASP A 188 60.78 -37.98 -3.49
C ASP A 188 60.57 -36.99 -2.32
N HIS A 189 60.26 -35.72 -2.63
CA HIS A 189 60.00 -34.63 -1.67
C HIS A 189 58.52 -34.28 -1.50
N LYS A 190 57.65 -35.28 -1.28
CA LYS A 190 56.18 -35.08 -1.21
C LYS A 190 55.71 -34.09 -0.14
N GLU A 191 56.43 -33.99 0.97
CA GLU A 191 56.06 -33.06 2.06
C GLU A 191 56.27 -31.59 1.66
N LEU A 192 57.26 -31.26 0.82
CA LEU A 192 57.40 -29.92 0.23
C LEU A 192 56.15 -29.55 -0.58
N GLY A 193 55.65 -30.47 -1.41
CA GLY A 193 54.45 -30.24 -2.21
C GLY A 193 53.19 -30.02 -1.36
N LYS A 194 53.00 -30.80 -0.29
CA LYS A 194 51.88 -30.59 0.64
C LYS A 194 51.98 -29.25 1.37
N MET A 195 53.17 -28.94 1.89
CA MET A 195 53.45 -27.70 2.63
C MET A 195 53.20 -26.48 1.73
N MET A 196 53.75 -26.47 0.51
CA MET A 196 53.52 -25.36 -0.42
C MET A 196 52.06 -25.22 -0.82
N ASN A 197 51.30 -26.31 -0.98
CA ASN A 197 49.86 -26.21 -1.22
C ASN A 197 49.10 -25.56 -0.05
N THR A 198 49.51 -25.84 1.20
CA THR A 198 48.98 -25.16 2.39
C THR A 198 49.35 -23.66 2.40
N ILE A 199 50.60 -23.32 2.12
CA ILE A 199 51.09 -21.94 2.03
C ILE A 199 50.36 -21.16 0.94
N ILE A 200 50.17 -21.75 -0.25
CA ILE A 200 49.42 -21.12 -1.33
C ILE A 200 47.95 -20.90 -0.93
N PHE A 201 47.32 -21.83 -0.19
CA PHE A 201 46.00 -21.57 0.38
C PHE A 201 46.02 -20.39 1.37
N HIS A 202 47.03 -20.29 2.25
CA HIS A 202 47.18 -19.13 3.14
C HIS A 202 47.34 -17.81 2.37
N THR A 203 48.12 -17.77 1.28
CA THR A 203 48.19 -16.55 0.43
C THR A 203 46.82 -16.18 -0.15
N LYS A 204 46.05 -17.16 -0.66
CA LYS A 204 44.70 -16.93 -1.19
C LYS A 204 43.72 -16.36 -0.15
N MET A 205 43.94 -16.62 1.15
CA MET A 205 43.15 -16.06 2.24
C MET A 205 43.54 -14.61 2.59
N VAL A 206 44.59 -14.07 1.98
CA VAL A 206 45.01 -12.66 2.11
C VAL A 206 44.56 -11.82 0.91
N ASP A 207 44.92 -12.20 -0.32
CA ASP A 207 44.62 -11.39 -1.53
C ASP A 207 43.41 -11.89 -2.33
N SER A 208 43.26 -13.21 -2.50
CA SER A 208 42.24 -13.83 -3.36
C SER A 208 40.91 -14.17 -2.65
N LEU A 209 40.53 -13.52 -1.55
CA LEU A 209 39.26 -13.83 -0.85
C LEU A 209 38.02 -13.70 -1.78
N VAL A 210 37.97 -12.66 -2.61
CA VAL A 210 36.84 -12.44 -3.54
C VAL A 210 36.83 -13.49 -4.66
N GLU A 211 38.00 -13.84 -5.18
CA GLU A 211 38.19 -14.88 -6.20
C GLU A 211 37.80 -16.27 -5.65
N MET A 212 38.24 -16.60 -4.44
CA MET A 212 37.88 -17.83 -3.73
C MET A 212 36.36 -17.96 -3.51
N LEU A 213 35.67 -16.85 -3.23
CA LEU A 213 34.21 -16.86 -3.18
C LEU A 213 33.61 -17.20 -4.54
N VAL A 214 34.13 -16.68 -5.66
CA VAL A 214 33.67 -17.09 -7.01
C VAL A 214 33.97 -18.57 -7.25
N GLU A 215 35.21 -19.02 -7.02
CA GLU A 215 35.66 -20.40 -7.23
C GLU A 215 34.81 -21.45 -6.47
N THR A 216 34.38 -21.13 -5.24
CA THR A 216 33.69 -22.08 -4.34
C THR A 216 32.18 -21.92 -4.27
N SER A 217 31.61 -20.81 -4.74
CA SER A 217 30.19 -20.48 -4.53
C SER A 217 29.53 -19.67 -5.65
N ASP A 218 30.15 -19.57 -6.82
CA ASP A 218 29.46 -19.05 -7.99
C ASP A 218 28.25 -19.93 -8.37
N LEU A 219 27.18 -19.25 -8.76
CA LEU A 219 25.90 -19.82 -9.18
C LEU A 219 25.32 -19.07 -10.40
N SER A 220 26.19 -18.38 -11.15
CA SER A 220 25.93 -17.80 -12.48
C SER A 220 25.21 -18.76 -13.45
N ILE A 221 25.36 -20.07 -13.25
CA ILE A 221 24.67 -21.15 -13.94
C ILE A 221 23.14 -20.93 -14.02
N PHE A 222 22.51 -20.27 -13.05
CA PHE A 222 21.08 -19.94 -13.09
C PHE A 222 20.67 -18.99 -14.23
N CYS A 223 21.61 -18.23 -14.80
CA CYS A 223 21.37 -17.45 -16.03
C CYS A 223 20.87 -18.36 -17.17
N PHE A 224 21.55 -19.49 -17.36
CA PHE A 224 21.26 -20.46 -18.41
C PHE A 224 20.08 -21.40 -18.06
N TYR A 225 19.71 -21.47 -16.79
CA TYR A 225 18.56 -22.25 -16.28
C TYR A 225 17.41 -21.37 -15.77
N SER A 226 17.23 -20.18 -16.36
CA SER A 226 16.28 -19.17 -15.86
C SER A 226 14.84 -19.67 -15.62
N ARG A 227 14.29 -20.55 -16.49
CA ARG A 227 12.96 -21.17 -16.25
C ARG A 227 12.88 -22.01 -14.97
N ALA A 228 13.98 -22.67 -14.58
CA ALA A 228 14.03 -23.39 -13.31
C ALA A 228 14.22 -22.43 -12.13
N PHE A 229 15.04 -21.39 -12.32
CA PHE A 229 15.30 -20.34 -11.33
C PHE A 229 14.03 -19.58 -10.93
N GLU A 230 13.26 -19.10 -11.93
CA GLU A 230 11.96 -18.44 -11.75
C GLU A 230 10.95 -19.36 -11.04
N LYS A 231 10.90 -20.64 -11.40
CA LYS A 231 10.02 -21.62 -10.77
C LYS A 231 10.40 -21.92 -9.31
N MET A 232 11.69 -22.00 -9.00
CA MET A 232 12.19 -22.16 -7.64
C MET A 232 11.85 -20.95 -6.76
N PHE A 233 11.86 -19.74 -7.33
CA PHE A 233 11.43 -18.52 -6.66
C PHE A 233 9.92 -18.53 -6.35
N GLN A 234 9.07 -18.89 -7.32
CA GLN A 234 7.63 -19.02 -7.10
C GLN A 234 7.30 -20.01 -5.98
N GLN A 235 7.91 -21.20 -5.99
CA GLN A 235 7.75 -22.20 -4.93
C GLN A 235 8.26 -21.72 -3.57
N CYS A 236 9.26 -20.83 -3.55
CA CYS A 236 9.77 -20.20 -2.33
C CYS A 236 8.79 -19.17 -1.76
N LEU A 237 8.14 -18.34 -2.59
CA LEU A 237 7.12 -17.38 -2.14
C LEU A 237 5.82 -18.05 -1.68
N GLU A 238 5.40 -19.14 -2.33
CA GLU A 238 4.17 -19.88 -1.98
C GLU A 238 4.22 -20.53 -0.59
N LEU A 239 5.41 -20.84 -0.06
CA LEU A 239 5.59 -21.55 1.20
C LEU A 239 6.13 -20.60 2.29
N PRO A 240 5.34 -20.21 3.31
CA PRO A 240 5.73 -19.21 4.31
C PRO A 240 7.05 -19.44 5.03
N SER A 241 7.41 -20.70 5.33
CA SER A 241 8.69 -21.03 5.96
C SER A 241 9.90 -20.96 5.02
N GLN A 242 9.69 -20.79 3.72
CA GLN A 242 10.72 -20.59 2.71
C GLN A 242 10.72 -19.16 2.17
N SER A 243 9.60 -18.43 2.22
CA SER A 243 9.52 -17.04 1.75
C SER A 243 10.49 -16.11 2.50
N ARG A 244 10.85 -16.47 3.74
CA ARG A 244 11.98 -15.93 4.53
C ARG A 244 13.30 -15.82 3.75
N HIS A 245 13.52 -16.71 2.80
CA HIS A 245 14.77 -16.84 2.04
C HIS A 245 14.65 -16.34 0.58
N SER A 246 13.53 -15.70 0.22
CA SER A 246 13.27 -15.21 -1.14
C SER A 246 14.30 -14.18 -1.65
N ILE A 247 14.94 -13.41 -0.76
CA ILE A 247 16.01 -12.45 -1.09
C ILE A 247 17.27 -13.11 -1.68
N CYS A 248 17.45 -14.42 -1.48
CA CYS A 248 18.52 -15.18 -2.12
C CYS A 248 18.43 -15.12 -3.66
N PHE A 249 17.22 -15.02 -4.24
CA PHE A 249 17.05 -15.00 -5.70
C PHE A 249 17.55 -13.69 -6.34
N PRO A 250 17.15 -12.48 -5.87
CA PRO A 250 17.81 -11.22 -6.24
C PRO A 250 19.32 -11.23 -6.00
N LEU A 251 19.80 -11.74 -4.86
CA LEU A 251 21.23 -11.79 -4.55
C LEU A 251 22.02 -12.66 -5.54
N LEU A 252 21.43 -13.75 -6.04
CA LEU A 252 22.06 -14.60 -7.05
C LEU A 252 22.18 -13.94 -8.43
N CYS A 253 21.39 -12.90 -8.74
CA CYS A 253 21.59 -12.09 -9.94
C CYS A 253 22.97 -11.41 -9.95
N THR A 254 23.56 -11.10 -8.78
CA THR A 254 24.92 -10.55 -8.67
C THR A 254 26.01 -11.50 -9.18
N HIS A 255 25.72 -12.81 -9.28
CA HIS A 255 26.67 -13.82 -9.73
C HIS A 255 26.79 -13.88 -11.26
N PHE A 256 25.81 -13.34 -12.00
CA PHE A 256 25.69 -13.58 -13.45
C PHE A 256 26.91 -13.05 -14.25
N MET A 257 27.61 -12.04 -13.75
CA MET A 257 28.83 -11.53 -14.42
C MET A 257 30.03 -12.50 -14.35
N SER A 258 30.00 -13.48 -13.43
CA SER A 258 31.09 -14.45 -13.21
C SER A 258 31.20 -15.53 -14.30
N CYS A 259 30.16 -15.77 -15.11
CA CYS A 259 30.25 -16.73 -16.22
C CYS A 259 30.81 -16.13 -17.52
N THR A 260 30.98 -14.80 -17.60
CA THR A 260 31.46 -14.14 -18.83
C THR A 260 32.98 -14.27 -18.99
N HIS A 261 33.46 -14.45 -20.21
CA HIS A 261 34.89 -14.54 -20.53
C HIS A 261 35.32 -13.40 -21.47
N GLU A 262 36.56 -12.91 -21.34
CA GLU A 262 37.12 -11.85 -22.18
C GLU A 262 37.17 -12.19 -23.68
N LEU A 263 37.11 -13.48 -24.02
CA LEU A 263 37.11 -14.02 -25.39
C LEU A 263 35.70 -14.10 -26.01
N CYS A 264 34.64 -13.79 -25.26
CA CYS A 264 33.27 -13.71 -25.76
C CYS A 264 32.56 -12.46 -25.16
N PRO A 265 33.02 -11.23 -25.48
CA PRO A 265 32.40 -10.02 -24.98
C PRO A 265 30.97 -9.79 -25.50
N GLU A 266 30.56 -10.47 -26.58
CA GLU A 266 29.27 -10.33 -27.24
C GLU A 266 28.11 -10.75 -26.35
N GLU A 267 28.27 -11.82 -25.54
CA GLU A 267 27.22 -12.30 -24.63
C GLU A 267 27.13 -11.50 -23.32
N ARG A 268 28.20 -10.77 -22.94
CA ARG A 268 28.31 -10.11 -21.64
C ARG A 268 27.17 -9.13 -21.36
N HIS A 269 26.82 -8.30 -22.35
CA HIS A 269 25.72 -7.33 -22.21
C HIS A 269 24.35 -8.03 -22.07
N HIS A 270 24.10 -9.08 -22.86
CA HIS A 270 22.87 -9.85 -22.79
C HIS A 270 22.68 -10.54 -21.42
N ILE A 271 23.76 -11.10 -20.87
CA ILE A 271 23.79 -11.68 -19.51
C ILE A 271 23.58 -10.58 -18.45
N GLY A 272 24.14 -9.38 -18.69
CA GLY A 272 23.95 -8.17 -17.88
C GLY A 272 22.48 -7.78 -17.78
N ASP A 273 21.85 -7.48 -18.91
CA ASP A 273 20.43 -7.12 -18.99
C ASP A 273 19.53 -8.19 -18.37
N ARG A 274 19.85 -9.47 -18.57
CA ARG A 274 19.09 -10.59 -17.98
C ARG A 274 19.20 -10.62 -16.46
N SER A 275 20.36 -10.28 -15.90
CA SER A 275 20.57 -10.17 -14.44
C SER A 275 19.76 -9.04 -13.82
N LEU A 276 19.72 -7.86 -14.47
CA LEU A 276 18.92 -6.71 -14.05
C LEU A 276 17.42 -7.00 -14.12
N SER A 277 16.97 -7.56 -15.24
CA SER A 277 15.56 -7.93 -15.48
C SER A 277 15.02 -8.91 -14.44
N LEU A 278 15.79 -9.95 -14.12
CA LEU A 278 15.41 -10.94 -13.10
C LEU A 278 15.44 -10.35 -11.69
N CYS A 279 16.46 -9.56 -11.35
CA CYS A 279 16.55 -8.89 -10.04
C CYS A 279 15.33 -7.99 -9.80
N ASN A 280 14.98 -7.15 -10.77
CA ASN A 280 13.79 -6.30 -10.71
C ASN A 280 12.50 -7.12 -10.52
N MET A 281 12.31 -8.17 -11.31
CA MET A 281 11.11 -9.03 -11.24
C MET A 281 10.97 -9.72 -9.89
N PHE A 282 12.06 -10.26 -9.32
CA PHE A 282 12.00 -10.91 -8.02
C PHE A 282 11.64 -9.94 -6.88
N LEU A 283 12.23 -8.74 -6.86
CA LEU A 283 11.92 -7.72 -5.84
C LEU A 283 10.48 -7.21 -5.95
N ASP A 284 10.01 -6.99 -7.18
CA ASP A 284 8.63 -6.59 -7.47
C ASP A 284 7.61 -7.66 -7.04
N GLU A 285 7.83 -8.94 -7.34
CA GLU A 285 6.96 -10.03 -6.88
C GLU A 285 7.02 -10.27 -5.37
N MET A 286 8.18 -10.10 -4.72
CA MET A 286 8.28 -10.09 -3.25
C MET A 286 7.42 -8.97 -2.64
N ALA A 287 7.50 -7.75 -3.17
CA ALA A 287 6.71 -6.61 -2.71
C ALA A 287 5.20 -6.80 -2.96
N LYS A 288 4.82 -7.28 -4.15
CA LYS A 288 3.42 -7.63 -4.50
C LYS A 288 2.83 -8.65 -3.55
N GLN A 289 3.59 -9.67 -3.16
CA GLN A 289 3.12 -10.73 -2.27
C GLN A 289 2.97 -10.22 -0.82
N ALA A 290 3.90 -9.40 -0.33
CA ALA A 290 3.76 -8.74 0.97
C ALA A 290 2.54 -7.80 1.00
N ARG A 291 2.36 -6.98 -0.04
CA ARG A 291 1.18 -6.13 -0.26
C ARG A 291 -0.13 -6.93 -0.27
N ASN A 292 -0.16 -8.11 -0.89
CA ASN A 292 -1.35 -8.98 -0.88
C ASN A 292 -1.67 -9.45 0.55
N LEU A 293 -0.69 -10.01 1.26
CA LEU A 293 -0.87 -10.45 2.65
C LEU A 293 -1.34 -9.31 3.56
N ILE A 294 -0.81 -8.10 3.38
CA ILE A 294 -1.25 -6.88 4.09
C ILE A 294 -2.71 -6.55 3.76
N THR A 295 -3.12 -6.64 2.48
CA THR A 295 -4.51 -6.39 2.06
C THR A 295 -5.48 -7.37 2.71
N ASP A 296 -5.11 -8.65 2.79
CA ASP A 296 -5.92 -9.69 3.44
C ASP A 296 -6.03 -9.45 4.96
N ILE A 297 -4.93 -9.05 5.62
CA ILE A 297 -4.94 -8.67 7.04
C ILE A 297 -5.80 -7.43 7.28
N CYS A 298 -5.70 -6.40 6.42
CA CYS A 298 -6.57 -5.23 6.51
C CYS A 298 -8.05 -5.62 6.36
N THR A 299 -8.38 -6.57 5.46
CA THR A 299 -9.76 -7.03 5.25
C THR A 299 -10.32 -7.75 6.48
N GLU A 300 -9.51 -8.60 7.14
CA GLU A 300 -9.84 -9.20 8.44
C GLU A 300 -10.03 -8.12 9.52
N GLN A 301 -9.14 -7.14 9.62
CA GLN A 301 -9.23 -6.05 10.62
C GLN A 301 -10.42 -5.09 10.38
N CYS A 302 -10.79 -4.82 9.13
CA CYS A 302 -12.03 -4.12 8.80
C CYS A 302 -13.25 -4.94 9.25
N THR A 303 -13.24 -6.26 9.07
CA THR A 303 -14.32 -7.16 9.51
C THR A 303 -14.44 -7.21 11.04
N LEU A 304 -13.32 -7.12 11.78
CA LEU A 304 -13.33 -7.00 13.24
C LEU A 304 -13.82 -5.61 13.70
N SER A 305 -13.51 -4.56 12.94
CA SER A 305 -13.93 -3.19 13.24
C SER A 305 -15.43 -2.96 12.97
N ASP A 306 -15.98 -3.55 11.90
CA ASP A 306 -17.42 -3.54 11.59
C ASP A 306 -18.26 -4.12 12.72
N GLN A 307 -17.80 -5.22 13.34
CA GLN A 307 -18.47 -5.86 14.48
C GLN A 307 -18.61 -4.95 15.72
N LEU A 308 -17.81 -3.89 15.82
CA LEU A 308 -17.88 -2.90 16.90
C LEU A 308 -18.90 -1.78 16.62
N LEU A 309 -19.46 -1.70 15.41
CA LEU A 309 -20.39 -0.63 15.04
C LEU A 309 -21.74 -0.76 15.80
N PRO A 310 -22.39 0.36 16.16
CA PRO A 310 -23.64 0.37 16.93
C PRO A 310 -24.76 -0.50 16.35
N LYS A 311 -24.81 -0.67 15.01
CA LYS A 311 -25.78 -1.51 14.29
C LYS A 311 -25.85 -2.95 14.81
N HIS A 312 -24.75 -3.50 15.34
CA HIS A 312 -24.73 -4.87 15.88
C HIS A 312 -25.41 -4.99 17.26
N CYS A 313 -25.62 -3.88 17.99
CA CYS A 313 -26.24 -3.86 19.32
C CYS A 313 -27.78 -3.93 19.30
N ALA A 314 -28.43 -3.74 18.14
CA ALA A 314 -29.88 -3.65 18.02
C ALA A 314 -30.64 -4.87 18.59
N LYS A 315 -30.11 -6.09 18.41
CA LYS A 315 -30.68 -7.32 18.99
C LYS A 315 -30.68 -7.29 20.51
N THR A 316 -29.59 -6.81 21.13
CA THR A 316 -29.43 -6.72 22.58
C THR A 316 -30.44 -5.73 23.19
N ILE A 317 -30.61 -4.56 22.56
CA ILE A 317 -31.61 -3.56 22.98
C ILE A 317 -33.03 -4.13 22.88
N SER A 318 -33.37 -4.72 21.74
CA SER A 318 -34.68 -5.35 21.51
C SER A 318 -35.01 -6.44 22.54
N GLN A 319 -34.02 -7.26 22.92
CA GLN A 319 -34.20 -8.27 23.97
C GLN A 319 -34.37 -7.65 25.36
N ALA A 320 -33.63 -6.59 25.69
CA ALA A 320 -33.72 -5.91 26.98
C ALA A 320 -35.07 -5.19 27.18
N VAL A 321 -35.60 -4.56 26.12
CA VAL A 321 -36.92 -3.91 26.12
C VAL A 321 -38.03 -4.95 26.23
N ASN A 322 -38.03 -5.99 25.40
CA ASN A 322 -39.10 -7.00 25.39
C ASN A 322 -39.12 -7.89 26.65
N LYS A 323 -38.00 -8.08 27.34
CA LYS A 323 -37.97 -8.76 28.65
C LYS A 323 -38.78 -8.03 29.74
N LYS A 324 -39.11 -6.74 29.56
CA LYS A 324 -39.99 -6.00 30.48
C LYS A 324 -41.49 -6.14 30.16
N SER A 325 -41.89 -6.63 28.98
CA SER A 325 -43.28 -6.49 28.50
C SER A 325 -44.16 -7.75 28.55
N LYS A 326 -43.63 -8.98 28.52
CA LYS A 326 -44.43 -10.21 28.82
C LYS A 326 -43.61 -11.49 29.07
N LYS A 327 -44.29 -12.47 29.69
CA LYS A 327 -43.80 -13.82 30.05
C LYS A 327 -43.16 -14.55 28.86
N ALA A 328 -42.16 -15.37 29.17
CA ALA A 328 -41.48 -16.23 28.20
C ALA A 328 -42.44 -17.19 27.46
N THR A 329 -42.50 -17.05 26.14
CA THR A 329 -42.89 -18.12 25.22
C THR A 329 -41.68 -18.48 24.37
N GLY A 330 -41.21 -19.71 24.48
CA GLY A 330 -39.97 -20.13 23.84
C GLY A 330 -40.07 -20.20 22.32
N LYS A 331 -39.14 -19.56 21.62
CA LYS A 331 -38.70 -19.97 20.29
C LYS A 331 -37.26 -20.45 20.39
N LYS A 332 -36.94 -21.55 19.72
CA LYS A 332 -35.59 -22.13 19.68
C LYS A 332 -34.61 -21.10 19.12
N GLY A 333 -33.40 -21.06 19.71
CA GLY A 333 -32.46 -19.97 19.49
C GLY A 333 -31.97 -19.84 18.06
N GLU A 334 -31.93 -18.60 17.57
CA GLU A 334 -30.87 -18.19 16.66
C GLU A 334 -29.51 -18.35 17.37
N PRO A 335 -28.41 -18.59 16.64
CA PRO A 335 -27.08 -18.61 17.25
C PRO A 335 -26.80 -17.26 17.93
N GLU A 336 -26.43 -17.32 19.20
CA GLU A 336 -25.94 -16.16 19.95
C GLU A 336 -24.67 -15.66 19.27
N ARG A 337 -24.69 -14.43 18.72
CA ARG A 337 -23.50 -13.86 18.08
C ARG A 337 -22.39 -13.77 19.13
N GLU A 338 -21.23 -14.34 18.80
CA GLU A 338 -20.05 -14.26 19.66
C GLU A 338 -19.69 -12.78 19.90
N LYS A 339 -19.23 -12.47 21.11
CA LYS A 339 -18.86 -11.10 21.46
C LYS A 339 -17.48 -10.77 20.87
N PRO A 340 -17.26 -9.55 20.34
CA PRO A 340 -15.94 -9.10 19.93
C PRO A 340 -14.91 -9.32 21.04
N GLY A 341 -13.74 -9.86 20.68
CA GLY A 341 -12.69 -10.29 21.60
C GLY A 341 -12.65 -11.82 21.83
N VAL A 342 -13.70 -12.57 21.50
CA VAL A 342 -13.72 -14.05 21.62
C VAL A 342 -12.78 -14.70 20.60
N GLU A 343 -12.68 -14.15 19.40
CA GLU A 343 -11.74 -14.59 18.36
C GLU A 343 -10.26 -14.49 18.81
N SER A 344 -9.97 -13.54 19.70
CA SER A 344 -8.65 -13.33 20.30
C SER A 344 -8.36 -14.27 21.49
N MET A 345 -9.36 -14.96 22.06
CA MET A 345 -9.21 -15.87 23.22
C MET A 345 -8.61 -17.24 22.83
N ARG A 346 -7.34 -17.23 22.41
CA ARG A 346 -6.63 -18.43 21.96
C ARG A 346 -6.46 -19.49 23.06
N LYS A 347 -7.05 -20.67 22.83
CA LYS A 347 -6.90 -21.85 23.70
C LYS A 347 -5.61 -22.64 23.46
N ASN A 348 -5.15 -22.74 22.21
CA ASN A 348 -3.95 -23.50 21.82
C ASN A 348 -3.34 -22.91 20.53
N ARG A 349 -2.01 -22.88 20.41
CA ARG A 349 -1.29 -22.41 19.21
C ARG A 349 -1.36 -23.37 18.03
N LEU A 350 -1.70 -24.65 18.26
CA LEU A 350 -1.96 -25.62 17.19
C LEU A 350 -3.26 -25.34 16.42
N LEU A 351 -4.16 -24.51 16.98
CA LEU A 351 -5.32 -23.98 16.29
C LEU A 351 -4.88 -22.72 15.54
N VAL A 352 -4.49 -22.89 14.28
CA VAL A 352 -3.97 -21.83 13.41
C VAL A 352 -5.15 -21.16 12.68
N THR A 353 -5.46 -19.92 13.03
CA THR A 353 -6.52 -19.11 12.40
C THR A 353 -6.11 -18.64 10.99
N ASN A 354 -7.00 -17.94 10.28
CA ASN A 354 -6.61 -17.30 9.02
C ASN A 354 -5.58 -16.18 9.27
N LEU A 355 -5.87 -15.31 10.24
CA LEU A 355 -4.99 -14.21 10.66
C LEU A 355 -3.60 -14.70 11.09
N ASP A 356 -3.50 -15.86 11.74
CA ASP A 356 -2.19 -16.47 12.08
C ASP A 356 -1.35 -16.81 10.83
N LYS A 357 -1.98 -17.37 9.79
CA LYS A 357 -1.29 -17.74 8.56
C LYS A 357 -0.78 -16.50 7.84
N LEU A 358 -1.65 -15.49 7.70
CA LEU A 358 -1.33 -14.22 7.07
C LEU A 358 -0.20 -13.50 7.80
N HIS A 359 -0.31 -13.36 9.13
CA HIS A 359 0.68 -12.68 9.96
C HIS A 359 2.03 -13.42 9.97
N THR A 360 2.02 -14.76 10.02
CA THR A 360 3.25 -15.56 9.92
C THR A 360 3.91 -15.34 8.56
N ALA A 361 3.16 -15.51 7.45
CA ALA A 361 3.68 -15.34 6.10
C ALA A 361 4.20 -13.93 5.82
N LEU A 362 3.53 -12.90 6.36
CA LEU A 362 3.97 -11.51 6.27
C LEU A 362 5.29 -11.31 7.01
N SER A 363 5.39 -11.75 8.27
CA SER A 363 6.61 -11.57 9.08
C SER A 363 7.84 -12.26 8.46
N GLU A 364 7.66 -13.45 7.88
CA GLU A 364 8.74 -14.17 7.20
C GLU A 364 9.16 -13.47 5.90
N LEU A 365 8.21 -13.03 5.07
CA LEU A 365 8.52 -12.32 3.83
C LEU A 365 9.11 -10.93 4.08
N CYS A 366 8.64 -10.20 5.10
CA CYS A 366 9.22 -8.91 5.49
C CYS A 366 10.64 -9.04 6.03
N PHE A 367 10.98 -10.13 6.74
CA PHE A 367 12.38 -10.43 7.10
C PHE A 367 13.26 -10.52 5.84
N SER A 368 12.76 -11.17 4.78
CA SER A 368 13.46 -11.28 3.49
C SER A 368 13.64 -9.92 2.81
N ILE A 369 12.59 -9.09 2.76
CA ILE A 369 12.63 -7.74 2.17
C ILE A 369 13.57 -6.80 2.95
N ASN A 370 13.61 -6.88 4.28
CA ASN A 370 14.45 -6.04 5.13
C ASN A 370 15.86 -6.62 5.37
N TYR A 371 16.19 -7.80 4.81
CA TYR A 371 17.43 -8.53 5.07
C TYR A 371 18.69 -7.75 4.65
N VAL A 372 18.62 -7.04 3.52
CA VAL A 372 19.73 -6.25 2.98
C VAL A 372 19.25 -4.84 2.60
N PRO A 373 19.97 -3.77 2.98
CA PRO A 373 19.53 -2.40 2.67
C PRO A 373 19.48 -2.09 1.18
N ASN A 374 20.39 -2.64 0.39
CA ASN A 374 20.46 -2.57 -1.07
C ASN A 374 21.33 -3.71 -1.62
N LEU A 375 21.28 -3.96 -2.93
CA LEU A 375 22.21 -4.85 -3.63
C LEU A 375 22.69 -4.22 -4.95
N ALA A 376 23.96 -4.46 -5.29
CA ALA A 376 24.55 -4.03 -6.55
C ALA A 376 24.60 -5.19 -7.55
N VAL A 377 23.83 -5.11 -8.64
CA VAL A 377 23.82 -6.07 -9.74
C VAL A 377 24.35 -5.35 -10.98
N TRP A 378 25.51 -5.75 -11.48
CA TRP A 378 26.15 -5.13 -12.66
C TRP A 378 26.18 -3.59 -12.58
N GLU A 379 26.79 -3.07 -11.51
CA GLU A 379 26.85 -1.64 -11.14
C GLU A 379 25.51 -0.91 -10.87
N HIS A 380 24.36 -1.56 -11.06
CA HIS A 380 23.05 -0.98 -10.75
C HIS A 380 22.65 -1.31 -9.30
N THR A 381 22.21 -0.29 -8.55
CA THR A 381 21.80 -0.44 -7.16
C THR A 381 20.29 -0.64 -7.05
N PHE A 382 19.88 -1.76 -6.45
CA PHE A 382 18.48 -2.08 -6.15
C PHE A 382 18.20 -1.98 -4.65
N THR A 383 17.06 -1.41 -4.27
CA THR A 383 16.69 -1.18 -2.86
C THR A 383 15.35 -1.88 -2.56
N PRO A 384 15.36 -3.09 -1.95
CA PRO A 384 14.17 -3.94 -1.83
C PRO A 384 12.95 -3.28 -1.15
N ARG A 385 13.18 -2.46 -0.12
CA ARG A 385 12.11 -1.78 0.63
C ARG A 385 11.33 -0.75 -0.21
N GLU A 386 11.94 -0.10 -1.20
CA GLU A 386 11.25 0.92 -2.02
C GLU A 386 10.17 0.30 -2.92
N TYR A 387 10.38 -0.93 -3.38
CA TYR A 387 9.34 -1.71 -4.08
C TYR A 387 8.13 -1.92 -3.16
N LEU A 388 8.35 -2.24 -1.89
CA LEU A 388 7.26 -2.39 -0.92
C LEU A 388 6.56 -1.04 -0.68
N THR A 389 7.30 0.03 -0.41
CA THR A 389 6.74 1.39 -0.21
C THR A 389 5.80 1.78 -1.36
N SER A 390 6.27 1.68 -2.61
CA SER A 390 5.48 2.02 -3.80
C SER A 390 4.23 1.13 -3.95
N HIS A 391 4.35 -0.18 -3.72
CA HIS A 391 3.21 -1.10 -3.76
C HIS A 391 2.18 -0.84 -2.65
N LEU A 392 2.61 -0.33 -1.49
CA LEU A 392 1.72 0.06 -0.40
C LEU A 392 0.96 1.35 -0.71
N GLU A 393 1.62 2.38 -1.26
CA GLU A 393 0.95 3.61 -1.72
C GLU A 393 -0.15 3.30 -2.74
N ILE A 394 0.20 2.60 -3.84
CA ILE A 394 -0.74 2.24 -4.91
C ILE A 394 -1.89 1.38 -4.36
N ARG A 395 -1.60 0.42 -3.46
CA ARG A 395 -2.64 -0.43 -2.87
C ARG A 395 -3.54 0.35 -1.93
N PHE A 396 -3.01 1.25 -1.10
CA PHE A 396 -3.81 1.99 -0.14
C PHE A 396 -4.77 2.96 -0.85
N THR A 397 -4.30 3.71 -1.86
CA THR A 397 -5.16 4.51 -2.75
C THR A 397 -6.29 3.68 -3.34
N LYS A 398 -5.96 2.53 -3.96
CA LYS A 398 -6.95 1.64 -4.56
C LYS A 398 -7.93 1.05 -3.55
N SER A 399 -7.48 0.72 -2.34
CA SER A 399 -8.34 0.21 -1.27
C SER A 399 -9.29 1.28 -0.75
N ILE A 400 -8.86 2.53 -0.58
CA ILE A 400 -9.74 3.64 -0.12
C ILE A 400 -10.88 3.86 -1.13
N VAL A 401 -10.55 4.03 -2.41
CA VAL A 401 -11.55 4.21 -3.47
C VAL A 401 -12.45 2.97 -3.60
N GLY A 402 -11.89 1.76 -3.51
CA GLY A 402 -12.65 0.51 -3.53
C GLY A 402 -13.63 0.37 -2.36
N MET A 403 -13.20 0.71 -1.14
CA MET A 403 -14.04 0.70 0.06
C MET A 403 -15.12 1.79 0.07
N THR A 404 -15.00 2.79 -0.79
CA THR A 404 -16.05 3.81 -0.99
C THR A 404 -17.28 3.20 -1.69
N MET A 405 -17.15 2.02 -2.32
CA MET A 405 -18.26 1.23 -2.90
C MET A 405 -19.16 2.02 -3.86
N TYR A 406 -18.63 3.07 -4.50
CA TYR A 406 -19.41 3.97 -5.35
C TYR A 406 -19.86 3.27 -6.63
N ASN A 407 -21.17 3.33 -6.90
CA ASN A 407 -21.76 2.80 -8.12
C ASN A 407 -22.75 3.81 -8.72
N GLN A 408 -22.36 4.42 -9.84
CA GLN A 408 -23.16 5.43 -10.53
C GLN A 408 -24.51 4.91 -11.05
N ALA A 409 -24.63 3.60 -11.34
CA ALA A 409 -25.85 3.01 -11.88
C ALA A 409 -26.92 2.76 -10.80
N THR A 410 -26.51 2.38 -9.58
CA THR A 410 -27.41 2.16 -8.44
C THR A 410 -27.51 3.36 -7.50
N GLN A 411 -26.67 4.39 -7.70
CA GLN A 411 -26.51 5.55 -6.81
C GLN A 411 -26.12 5.15 -5.38
N GLU A 412 -25.40 4.04 -5.24
CA GLU A 412 -24.88 3.55 -3.95
C GLU A 412 -23.50 4.14 -3.67
N ILE A 413 -23.22 4.43 -2.40
CA ILE A 413 -21.91 4.82 -1.87
C ILE A 413 -21.81 4.31 -0.42
N ALA A 414 -20.59 4.06 0.08
CA ALA A 414 -20.38 3.72 1.47
C ALA A 414 -20.67 4.92 2.39
N LYS A 415 -21.17 4.65 3.60
CA LYS A 415 -21.34 5.70 4.63
C LYS A 415 -19.98 6.24 5.06
N PRO A 416 -19.81 7.58 5.20
CA PRO A 416 -18.57 8.18 5.67
C PRO A 416 -18.00 7.55 6.97
N SER A 417 -18.85 7.19 7.94
CA SER A 417 -18.41 6.58 9.21
C SER A 417 -17.90 5.15 9.05
N GLU A 418 -18.51 4.35 8.17
CA GLU A 418 -18.09 2.97 7.88
C GLU A 418 -16.80 2.95 7.05
N LEU A 419 -16.67 3.88 6.09
CA LEU A 419 -15.44 4.09 5.34
C LEU A 419 -14.30 4.56 6.26
N LEU A 420 -14.52 5.59 7.09
CA LEU A 420 -13.52 6.08 8.04
C LEU A 420 -13.07 5.01 9.04
N THR A 421 -14.01 4.19 9.52
CA THR A 421 -13.69 3.02 10.38
C THR A 421 -12.76 2.04 9.66
N SER A 422 -13.05 1.75 8.39
CA SER A 422 -12.25 0.86 7.55
C SER A 422 -10.86 1.46 7.22
N VAL A 423 -10.78 2.76 6.93
CA VAL A 423 -9.51 3.48 6.69
C VAL A 423 -8.64 3.46 7.95
N ARG A 424 -9.19 3.72 9.13
CA ARG A 424 -8.48 3.63 10.41
C ARG A 424 -7.96 2.21 10.70
N ALA A 425 -8.73 1.18 10.38
CA ALA A 425 -8.27 -0.22 10.47
C ALA A 425 -7.11 -0.51 9.51
N TYR A 426 -7.19 -0.06 8.26
CA TYR A 426 -6.10 -0.13 7.27
C TYR A 426 -4.83 0.58 7.77
N MET A 427 -4.95 1.82 8.27
CA MET A 427 -3.82 2.58 8.82
C MET A 427 -3.17 1.86 10.01
N THR A 428 -3.97 1.22 10.88
CA THR A 428 -3.45 0.46 12.03
C THR A 428 -2.58 -0.73 11.58
N VAL A 429 -3.01 -1.46 10.55
CA VAL A 429 -2.23 -2.56 9.96
C VAL A 429 -0.97 -2.03 9.26
N LEU A 430 -1.11 -0.96 8.47
CA LEU A 430 0.02 -0.34 7.77
C LEU A 430 1.08 0.21 8.73
N GLN A 431 0.68 0.85 9.84
CA GLN A 431 1.62 1.29 10.88
C GLN A 431 2.41 0.13 11.49
N SER A 432 1.79 -1.05 11.62
CA SER A 432 2.47 -2.23 12.16
C SER A 432 3.63 -2.73 11.28
N ILE A 433 3.73 -2.30 10.00
CA ILE A 433 4.77 -2.73 9.06
C ILE A 433 6.16 -2.20 9.44
N GLU A 434 6.23 -1.06 10.14
CA GLU A 434 7.49 -0.49 10.64
C GLU A 434 8.21 -1.42 11.64
N ASN A 435 7.48 -2.34 12.29
CA ASN A 435 8.07 -3.36 13.16
C ASN A 435 8.89 -4.43 12.39
N TYR A 436 8.67 -4.57 11.08
CA TYR A 436 9.29 -5.61 10.25
C TYR A 436 10.27 -5.05 9.21
N VAL A 437 9.97 -3.89 8.63
CA VAL A 437 10.75 -3.27 7.54
C VAL A 437 11.05 -1.82 7.89
N THR A 438 12.28 -1.38 7.61
CA THR A 438 12.73 0.01 7.80
C THR A 438 12.15 0.94 6.72
N ILE A 439 10.86 1.26 6.85
CA ILE A 439 10.09 2.17 5.97
C ILE A 439 9.42 3.22 6.86
N ASP A 440 9.29 4.45 6.36
CA ASP A 440 8.47 5.51 6.97
C ASP A 440 7.04 5.40 6.43
N ILE A 441 6.12 4.87 7.24
CA ILE A 441 4.71 4.74 6.84
C ILE A 441 3.95 6.07 6.95
N THR A 442 4.45 7.01 7.76
CA THR A 442 3.86 8.34 7.91
C THR A 442 3.91 9.09 6.59
N ARG A 443 5.02 8.95 5.84
CA ARG A 443 5.14 9.45 4.47
C ARG A 443 4.15 8.79 3.51
N VAL A 444 3.93 7.48 3.60
CA VAL A 444 2.93 6.76 2.79
C VAL A 444 1.52 7.29 3.06
N PHE A 445 1.17 7.53 4.33
CA PHE A 445 -0.11 8.14 4.69
C PHE A 445 -0.25 9.56 4.16
N ASN A 446 0.78 10.40 4.33
CA ASN A 446 0.77 11.77 3.81
C ASN A 446 0.60 11.79 2.29
N ASN A 447 1.32 10.95 1.55
CA ASN A 447 1.23 10.86 0.10
C ASN A 447 -0.17 10.43 -0.38
N VAL A 448 -0.77 9.41 0.24
CA VAL A 448 -2.07 8.85 -0.18
C VAL A 448 -3.25 9.70 0.29
N LEU A 449 -3.32 10.01 1.60
CA LEU A 449 -4.48 10.68 2.18
C LEU A 449 -4.60 12.12 1.70
N LEU A 450 -3.48 12.86 1.54
CA LEU A 450 -3.54 14.23 1.04
C LEU A 450 -4.03 14.28 -0.42
N GLN A 451 -3.64 13.33 -1.27
CA GLN A 451 -4.17 13.24 -2.63
C GLN A 451 -5.68 12.99 -2.65
N GLN A 452 -6.20 12.16 -1.73
CA GLN A 452 -7.64 11.89 -1.63
C GLN A 452 -8.49 13.12 -1.26
N THR A 453 -7.88 14.19 -0.72
CA THR A 453 -8.55 15.49 -0.46
C THR A 453 -8.72 16.37 -1.70
N GLN A 454 -8.08 16.04 -2.81
CA GLN A 454 -8.14 16.80 -4.07
C GLN A 454 -9.27 16.28 -4.96
N HIS A 455 -9.64 17.01 -6.02
CA HIS A 455 -10.67 16.58 -6.97
C HIS A 455 -10.22 15.40 -7.85
N LEU A 456 -8.92 15.30 -8.16
CA LEU A 456 -8.27 14.17 -8.84
C LEU A 456 -6.95 13.86 -8.12
N ASP A 457 -6.49 12.61 -8.18
CA ASP A 457 -5.18 12.22 -7.64
C ASP A 457 -4.02 12.57 -8.60
N SER A 458 -2.78 12.24 -8.21
CA SER A 458 -1.59 12.51 -9.05
C SER A 458 -1.52 11.71 -10.36
N HIS A 459 -2.42 10.73 -10.56
CA HIS A 459 -2.57 9.99 -11.81
C HIS A 459 -3.74 10.51 -12.67
N GLY A 460 -4.54 11.45 -12.15
CA GLY A 460 -5.74 11.96 -12.81
C GLY A 460 -6.98 11.11 -12.57
N GLU A 461 -6.97 10.22 -11.57
CA GLU A 461 -8.09 9.35 -11.23
C GLU A 461 -9.03 9.99 -10.18
N PRO A 462 -10.33 9.64 -10.15
CA PRO A 462 -11.29 10.16 -9.18
C PRO A 462 -10.96 9.78 -7.74
N THR A 463 -10.99 10.78 -6.85
CA THR A 463 -10.78 10.63 -5.40
C THR A 463 -12.10 10.47 -4.65
N ILE A 464 -12.04 10.04 -3.39
CA ILE A 464 -13.23 10.05 -2.50
C ILE A 464 -13.87 11.44 -2.38
N THR A 465 -13.08 12.52 -2.44
CA THR A 465 -13.60 13.90 -2.45
C THR A 465 -14.53 14.12 -3.64
N SER A 466 -14.12 13.73 -4.85
CA SER A 466 -14.95 13.86 -6.05
C SER A 466 -16.20 12.97 -6.00
N LEU A 467 -16.06 11.73 -5.50
CA LEU A 467 -17.15 10.75 -5.45
C LEU A 467 -18.24 11.15 -4.45
N TYR A 468 -17.87 11.53 -3.22
CA TYR A 468 -18.83 12.03 -2.24
C TYR A 468 -19.46 13.34 -2.70
N THR A 469 -18.67 14.29 -3.23
CA THR A 469 -19.21 15.57 -3.73
C THR A 469 -20.28 15.35 -4.81
N ASN A 470 -19.98 14.51 -5.80
CA ASN A 470 -20.95 14.16 -6.83
C ASN A 470 -22.19 13.44 -6.24
N TRP A 471 -22.03 12.52 -5.29
CA TRP A 471 -23.14 11.79 -4.69
C TRP A 471 -24.05 12.68 -3.83
N TYR A 472 -23.49 13.58 -3.01
CA TYR A 472 -24.29 14.52 -2.22
C TYR A 472 -25.12 15.46 -3.09
N LEU A 473 -24.58 15.90 -4.23
CA LEU A 473 -25.29 16.76 -5.20
C LEU A 473 -26.35 15.97 -5.99
N GLU A 474 -25.92 14.98 -6.78
CA GLU A 474 -26.77 14.27 -7.74
C GLU A 474 -27.69 13.22 -7.12
N THR A 475 -27.40 12.74 -5.90
CA THR A 475 -28.24 11.76 -5.21
C THR A 475 -28.96 12.39 -4.02
N LEU A 476 -28.26 12.84 -2.99
CA LEU A 476 -28.93 13.30 -1.76
C LEU A 476 -29.75 14.59 -1.99
N LEU A 477 -29.12 15.67 -2.46
CA LEU A 477 -29.77 16.97 -2.59
C LEU A 477 -30.78 17.02 -3.74
N ARG A 478 -30.54 16.32 -4.85
CA ARG A 478 -31.55 16.17 -5.91
C ARG A 478 -32.84 15.53 -5.39
N GLN A 479 -32.77 14.58 -4.46
CA GLN A 479 -33.95 13.93 -3.87
C GLN A 479 -34.62 14.80 -2.78
N VAL A 480 -33.91 15.76 -2.19
CA VAL A 480 -34.52 16.87 -1.41
C VAL A 480 -35.37 17.74 -2.33
N SER A 481 -34.85 18.14 -3.50
CA SER A 481 -35.60 18.94 -4.48
C SER A 481 -36.81 18.21 -5.07
N ASN A 482 -36.76 16.89 -5.19
CA ASN A 482 -37.90 16.05 -5.57
C ASN A 482 -38.99 15.94 -4.47
N GLY A 483 -38.73 16.43 -3.25
CA GLY A 483 -39.67 16.41 -2.14
C GLY A 483 -39.74 15.08 -1.38
N HIS A 484 -38.76 14.19 -1.55
CA HIS A 484 -38.70 12.91 -0.83
C HIS A 484 -37.87 12.98 0.46
N ILE A 485 -37.10 14.04 0.66
CA ILE A 485 -36.20 14.24 1.80
C ILE A 485 -36.40 15.67 2.34
N ALA A 486 -36.40 15.83 3.67
CA ALA A 486 -36.44 17.13 4.31
C ALA A 486 -35.31 17.31 5.33
N TYR A 487 -34.92 18.56 5.56
CA TYR A 487 -33.99 18.93 6.62
C TYR A 487 -34.75 18.97 7.96
N PHE A 488 -34.19 18.33 8.99
CA PHE A 488 -34.77 18.28 10.33
C PHE A 488 -33.81 19.02 11.30
N PRO A 489 -34.01 20.33 11.56
CA PRO A 489 -33.27 21.08 12.57
C PRO A 489 -33.15 20.34 13.92
N ALA A 490 -34.23 19.71 14.38
CA ALA A 490 -34.28 18.93 15.62
C ALA A 490 -33.23 17.80 15.69
N MET A 491 -32.99 17.13 14.55
CA MET A 491 -32.04 16.02 14.43
C MET A 491 -30.68 16.47 13.87
N LYS A 492 -30.57 17.71 13.37
CA LYS A 492 -29.41 18.25 12.65
C LYS A 492 -28.96 17.37 11.48
N ALA A 493 -29.93 16.81 10.76
CA ALA A 493 -29.74 15.87 9.65
C ALA A 493 -30.80 16.10 8.55
N PHE A 494 -30.60 15.51 7.37
CA PHE A 494 -31.68 15.28 6.40
C PHE A 494 -32.33 13.93 6.67
N VAL A 495 -33.65 13.83 6.53
CA VAL A 495 -34.46 12.66 6.87
C VAL A 495 -35.44 12.35 5.74
N ASN A 496 -35.65 11.07 5.44
CA ASN A 496 -36.58 10.63 4.38
C ASN A 496 -38.03 10.92 4.81
N LEU A 497 -38.81 11.52 3.91
CA LEU A 497 -40.24 11.74 4.11
C LEU A 497 -41.05 10.49 3.73
N PRO A 498 -42.20 10.23 4.39
CA PRO A 498 -43.09 9.10 4.09
C PRO A 498 -43.91 9.33 2.82
N THR A 499 -43.24 9.57 1.69
CA THR A 499 -43.81 9.65 0.34
C THR A 499 -43.71 8.28 -0.36
N GLU A 500 -44.55 8.00 -1.34
CA GLU A 500 -44.31 6.85 -2.23
C GLU A 500 -43.09 7.16 -3.12
N ASN A 501 -41.99 6.45 -2.89
CA ASN A 501 -40.70 6.66 -3.54
C ASN A 501 -39.88 5.36 -3.57
N GLU A 502 -38.90 5.30 -4.47
CA GLU A 502 -37.99 4.16 -4.65
C GLU A 502 -36.56 4.47 -4.13
N LEU A 503 -36.41 5.26 -3.06
CA LEU A 503 -35.10 5.57 -2.49
C LEU A 503 -34.42 4.30 -1.93
N THR A 504 -33.17 4.09 -2.33
CA THR A 504 -32.32 2.96 -1.91
C THR A 504 -31.52 3.26 -0.63
N PHE A 505 -31.60 4.48 -0.08
CA PHE A 505 -30.81 4.93 1.06
C PHE A 505 -31.65 5.78 2.04
N ASN A 506 -31.23 5.80 3.32
CA ASN A 506 -31.77 6.65 4.37
C ASN A 506 -30.88 7.90 4.51
N ALA A 507 -31.39 9.10 4.24
CA ALA A 507 -30.61 10.33 4.25
C ALA A 507 -29.94 10.64 5.61
N GLU A 508 -30.58 10.23 6.71
CA GLU A 508 -30.05 10.40 8.08
C GLU A 508 -28.76 9.60 8.30
N GLU A 509 -28.59 8.47 7.61
CA GLU A 509 -27.40 7.61 7.68
C GLU A 509 -26.22 8.12 6.82
N TYR A 510 -26.34 9.33 6.25
CA TYR A 510 -25.28 10.02 5.48
C TYR A 510 -25.11 11.51 5.84
N SER A 511 -26.02 12.09 6.64
CA SER A 511 -26.09 13.55 6.85
C SER A 511 -26.27 13.99 8.31
N ASP A 512 -26.25 13.07 9.26
CA ASP A 512 -26.20 13.41 10.68
C ASP A 512 -24.84 14.02 11.09
N ILE A 513 -24.75 14.44 12.34
CA ILE A 513 -23.52 15.00 12.92
C ILE A 513 -22.35 14.01 12.87
N SER A 514 -22.61 12.71 13.00
CA SER A 514 -21.60 11.64 13.01
C SER A 514 -21.00 11.42 11.62
N GLU A 515 -21.85 11.34 10.60
CA GLU A 515 -21.46 11.15 9.21
C GLU A 515 -20.78 12.40 8.65
N MET A 516 -21.32 13.60 8.90
CA MET A 516 -20.70 14.85 8.42
C MET A 516 -19.32 15.11 9.07
N ARG A 517 -19.11 14.69 10.33
CA ARG A 517 -17.78 14.68 10.96
C ARG A 517 -16.86 13.64 10.34
N SER A 518 -17.37 12.44 10.07
CA SER A 518 -16.58 11.36 9.45
C SER A 518 -16.14 11.73 8.03
N LEU A 519 -17.02 12.38 7.28
CA LEU A 519 -16.72 12.97 5.97
C LEU A 519 -15.67 14.07 6.09
N SER A 520 -15.80 14.97 7.06
CA SER A 520 -14.82 16.05 7.30
C SER A 520 -13.43 15.52 7.66
N GLU A 521 -13.33 14.39 8.37
CA GLU A 521 -12.04 13.73 8.64
C GLU A 521 -11.42 13.06 7.41
N LEU A 522 -12.24 12.56 6.47
CA LEU A 522 -11.77 11.93 5.23
C LEU A 522 -11.35 12.97 4.17
N LEU A 523 -12.13 14.04 4.02
CA LEU A 523 -11.92 15.09 3.01
C LEU A 523 -10.96 16.17 3.47
N GLY A 524 -10.88 16.43 4.79
CA GLY A 524 -10.15 17.55 5.36
C GLY A 524 -10.60 18.92 4.84
N PRO A 525 -9.85 20.00 5.14
CA PRO A 525 -10.20 21.34 4.69
C PRO A 525 -10.27 21.49 3.17
N TYR A 526 -9.38 20.82 2.41
CA TYR A 526 -9.37 20.90 0.95
C TYR A 526 -10.60 20.25 0.32
N GLY A 527 -10.95 19.03 0.72
CA GLY A 527 -12.11 18.33 0.17
C GLY A 527 -13.42 18.96 0.64
N MET A 528 -13.48 19.48 1.87
CA MET A 528 -14.66 20.22 2.37
C MET A 528 -14.80 21.58 1.70
N LYS A 529 -13.70 22.28 1.35
CA LYS A 529 -13.73 23.47 0.50
C LYS A 529 -14.23 23.12 -0.91
N PHE A 530 -13.74 22.06 -1.54
CA PHE A 530 -14.21 21.63 -2.87
C PHE A 530 -15.69 21.20 -2.88
N LEU A 531 -16.14 20.46 -1.85
CA LEU A 531 -17.55 20.14 -1.64
C LEU A 531 -18.37 21.44 -1.51
N SER A 532 -17.88 22.39 -0.70
CA SER A 532 -18.52 23.69 -0.52
C SER A 532 -18.54 24.49 -1.82
N GLU A 533 -17.47 24.52 -2.62
CA GLU A 533 -17.42 25.20 -3.93
C GLU A 533 -18.37 24.57 -4.95
N SER A 534 -18.47 23.24 -4.97
CA SER A 534 -19.37 22.49 -5.86
C SER A 534 -20.83 22.67 -5.45
N LEU A 535 -21.11 22.67 -4.14
CA LEU A 535 -22.35 23.18 -3.60
C LEU A 535 -22.55 24.62 -4.05
N MET A 536 -21.58 25.54 -3.86
CA MET A 536 -21.69 26.98 -4.18
C MET A 536 -22.03 27.23 -5.66
N TRP A 537 -21.66 26.30 -6.54
CA TRP A 537 -22.03 26.31 -7.95
C TRP A 537 -23.50 25.93 -8.19
N HIS A 538 -24.01 24.86 -7.56
CA HIS A 538 -25.46 24.57 -7.55
C HIS A 538 -26.28 25.64 -6.79
N ILE A 539 -25.66 26.26 -5.78
CA ILE A 539 -26.11 27.43 -5.02
C ILE A 539 -25.92 28.74 -5.82
N SER A 540 -25.37 28.67 -7.03
CA SER A 540 -25.47 29.72 -8.05
C SER A 540 -26.43 29.30 -9.18
N SER A 541 -27.34 28.34 -8.92
CA SER A 541 -28.27 27.80 -9.93
C SER A 541 -29.76 27.81 -9.50
N GLN A 542 -30.12 28.12 -8.24
CA GLN A 542 -31.50 28.04 -7.70
C GLN A 542 -32.06 29.37 -7.16
N VAL A 543 -31.78 29.74 -5.90
CA VAL A 543 -32.30 30.95 -5.22
C VAL A 543 -31.31 31.79 -4.39
N ALA A 544 -30.15 31.37 -3.87
CA ALA A 544 -29.10 30.63 -4.57
C ALA A 544 -29.18 29.08 -4.67
N GLU A 545 -29.43 28.23 -3.67
CA GLU A 545 -29.63 28.40 -2.22
C GLU A 545 -28.81 27.33 -1.43
N LEU A 546 -28.26 27.74 -0.28
CA LEU A 546 -26.95 27.41 0.35
C LEU A 546 -26.74 26.12 1.21
N LYS A 547 -25.46 25.81 1.60
CA LYS A 547 -24.98 25.30 2.95
C LYS A 547 -23.44 25.02 3.10
N VAL A 548 -22.89 24.93 4.35
CA VAL A 548 -21.45 24.73 4.79
C VAL A 548 -21.28 23.96 6.16
N LEU A 549 -20.08 23.46 6.55
CA LEU A 549 -19.74 22.82 7.87
C LEU A 549 -18.22 22.94 8.32
N SER A 550 -17.82 22.46 9.53
CA SER A 550 -16.48 22.59 10.18
C SER A 550 -15.96 21.33 10.92
N CYS A 551 -14.62 21.08 10.93
CA CYS A 551 -13.84 20.63 12.11
C CYS A 551 -12.29 20.49 11.90
N HIS A 552 -11.55 20.34 13.02
CA HIS A 552 -10.13 19.92 13.20
C HIS A 552 -8.97 20.89 12.86
N ILE A 553 -8.53 21.72 13.85
CA ILE A 553 -7.12 22.12 14.16
C ILE A 553 -7.08 23.12 15.36
N PRO A 554 -7.17 22.70 16.64
CA PRO A 554 -7.57 23.58 17.75
C PRO A 554 -6.72 24.84 17.98
N PHE A 555 -5.39 24.78 17.83
CA PHE A 555 -4.52 25.95 18.00
C PHE A 555 -4.65 26.97 16.85
N LEU A 556 -4.86 26.49 15.62
CA LEU A 556 -5.08 27.35 14.47
C LEU A 556 -6.52 27.88 14.46
N VAL A 557 -7.52 27.05 14.78
CA VAL A 557 -8.92 27.48 14.98
C VAL A 557 -8.99 28.59 16.02
N SER A 558 -8.41 28.42 17.21
CA SER A 558 -8.40 29.48 18.23
C SER A 558 -7.71 30.77 17.78
N SER A 559 -6.69 30.68 16.92
CA SER A 559 -6.03 31.86 16.35
C SER A 559 -6.89 32.53 15.26
N VAL A 560 -7.64 31.76 14.49
CA VAL A 560 -8.55 32.26 13.44
C VAL A 560 -9.85 32.81 14.05
N GLU A 561 -10.34 32.22 15.14
CA GLU A 561 -11.45 32.74 15.97
C GLU A 561 -11.08 34.12 16.55
N ASP A 562 -9.93 34.22 17.25
CA ASP A 562 -9.46 35.49 17.83
C ASP A 562 -9.22 36.56 16.75
N PHE A 563 -8.65 36.17 15.60
CA PHE A 563 -8.41 37.08 14.47
C PHE A 563 -9.69 37.52 13.76
N LYS A 564 -10.74 36.68 13.74
CA LYS A 564 -12.05 37.00 13.18
C LYS A 564 -12.85 37.92 14.11
N ASP A 565 -12.89 37.62 15.40
CA ASP A 565 -13.78 38.32 16.33
C ASP A 565 -13.29 39.73 16.71
N HIS A 566 -12.00 40.03 16.46
CA HIS A 566 -11.39 41.34 16.69
C HIS A 566 -11.18 42.19 15.42
N ILE A 567 -11.81 41.86 14.28
CA ILE A 567 -11.75 42.73 13.08
C ILE A 567 -12.43 44.08 13.39
N PRO A 568 -11.77 45.23 13.15
CA PRO A 568 -12.40 46.54 13.31
C PRO A 568 -13.56 46.72 12.32
N ARG A 569 -14.74 47.18 12.81
CA ARG A 569 -15.94 47.42 11.99
C ARG A 569 -15.76 48.46 10.86
N GLU A 570 -14.68 49.24 10.88
CA GLU A 570 -14.31 50.22 9.84
C GLU A 570 -13.32 49.65 8.80
N THR A 571 -13.00 48.36 8.86
CA THR A 571 -12.03 47.70 7.96
C THR A 571 -12.57 47.60 6.53
N ASP A 572 -11.70 47.75 5.53
CA ASP A 572 -12.05 47.55 4.12
C ASP A 572 -12.72 46.18 3.92
N MET A 573 -13.92 46.17 3.34
CA MET A 573 -14.69 44.97 3.03
C MET A 573 -13.87 43.91 2.27
N LYS A 574 -12.94 44.34 1.40
CA LYS A 574 -12.04 43.43 0.67
C LYS A 574 -11.00 42.76 1.58
N VAL A 575 -10.58 43.42 2.65
CA VAL A 575 -9.69 42.84 3.67
C VAL A 575 -10.48 41.93 4.60
N ALA A 576 -11.67 42.35 5.05
CA ALA A 576 -12.56 41.52 5.86
C ALA A 576 -12.93 40.20 5.16
N MET A 577 -13.18 40.23 3.84
CA MET A 577 -13.51 39.02 3.07
C MET A 577 -12.37 37.99 3.05
N ASN A 578 -11.10 38.42 3.06
CA ASN A 578 -9.97 37.50 3.18
C ASN A 578 -9.93 36.81 4.55
N VAL A 579 -10.31 37.52 5.62
CA VAL A 579 -10.40 36.94 6.97
C VAL A 579 -11.57 35.97 7.05
N TYR A 580 -12.71 36.32 6.45
CA TYR A 580 -13.84 35.42 6.36
C TYR A 580 -13.55 34.19 5.49
N GLU A 581 -12.73 34.27 4.42
CA GLU A 581 -12.32 33.09 3.64
C GLU A 581 -11.44 32.14 4.47
N LEU A 582 -10.50 32.68 5.25
CA LEU A 582 -9.71 31.89 6.19
C LEU A 582 -10.58 31.25 7.27
N SER A 583 -11.58 31.99 7.76
CA SER A 583 -12.52 31.53 8.79
C SER A 583 -13.46 30.45 8.27
N SER A 584 -14.03 30.61 7.08
CA SER A 584 -14.92 29.61 6.46
C SER A 584 -14.17 28.37 6.01
N ALA A 585 -12.88 28.46 5.64
CA ALA A 585 -12.02 27.30 5.42
C ALA A 585 -11.73 26.49 6.70
N ALA A 586 -11.78 27.13 7.88
CA ALA A 586 -11.84 26.47 9.18
C ALA A 586 -13.27 26.06 9.60
N GLY A 587 -14.28 26.40 8.77
CA GLY A 587 -15.70 26.17 8.99
C GLY A 587 -16.37 27.07 10.04
N LEU A 588 -15.71 28.16 10.47
CA LEU A 588 -16.30 29.12 11.39
C LEU A 588 -17.48 29.85 10.72
N PRO A 589 -18.60 30.07 11.43
CA PRO A 589 -19.73 30.80 10.89
C PRO A 589 -19.34 32.27 10.64
N CYS A 590 -19.46 32.70 9.39
CA CYS A 590 -19.20 34.08 8.97
C CYS A 590 -20.53 34.82 8.73
N GLU A 591 -20.57 36.11 9.06
CA GLU A 591 -21.75 36.97 8.86
C GLU A 591 -22.09 37.15 7.38
N ILE A 592 -21.05 37.12 6.53
CA ILE A 592 -21.11 37.12 5.07
C ILE A 592 -20.30 35.91 4.61
N ASP A 593 -20.89 35.02 3.80
CA ASP A 593 -20.19 33.86 3.24
C ASP A 593 -19.31 34.27 2.03
N PRO A 594 -17.97 34.10 2.11
CA PRO A 594 -17.06 34.49 1.04
C PRO A 594 -17.21 33.63 -0.22
N ALA A 595 -17.48 32.34 -0.06
CA ALA A 595 -17.60 31.41 -1.18
C ALA A 595 -18.87 31.73 -1.98
N LEU A 596 -19.96 32.09 -1.28
CA LEU A 596 -21.17 32.63 -1.89
C LEU A 596 -20.92 33.98 -2.60
N VAL A 597 -20.20 34.91 -1.96
CA VAL A 597 -19.86 36.22 -2.55
C VAL A 597 -19.05 36.04 -3.84
N VAL A 598 -18.08 35.11 -3.87
CA VAL A 598 -17.31 34.78 -5.07
C VAL A 598 -18.19 34.13 -6.14
N ALA A 599 -19.02 33.15 -5.76
CA ALA A 599 -19.87 32.42 -6.69
C ALA A 599 -20.94 33.32 -7.35
N LEU A 600 -21.57 34.22 -6.60
CA LEU A 600 -22.51 35.22 -7.15
C LEU A 600 -21.78 36.32 -7.94
N SER A 601 -20.58 36.74 -7.52
CA SER A 601 -19.79 37.73 -8.28
C SER A 601 -19.38 37.24 -9.67
N SER A 602 -19.22 35.92 -9.84
CA SER A 602 -18.87 35.31 -11.12
C SER A 602 -20.02 35.29 -12.14
N GLN A 603 -21.27 35.51 -11.71
CA GLN A 603 -22.45 35.57 -12.58
C GLN A 603 -22.81 37.00 -13.06
N LYS A 604 -21.97 38.00 -12.76
CA LYS A 604 -22.14 39.35 -13.29
C LYS A 604 -22.15 39.37 -14.82
N SER A 605 -23.29 39.73 -15.38
CA SER A 605 -23.44 39.90 -16.82
C SER A 605 -22.84 41.24 -17.25
N GLU A 606 -21.83 41.23 -18.12
CA GLU A 606 -21.14 42.44 -18.63
C GLU A 606 -22.07 43.47 -19.30
N ASN A 607 -23.32 43.11 -19.58
CA ASN A 607 -24.32 43.93 -20.27
C ASN A 607 -25.30 44.68 -19.35
N ILE A 608 -25.28 44.49 -18.02
CA ILE A 608 -26.21 45.14 -17.07
C ILE A 608 -25.47 46.21 -16.25
N SER A 609 -26.12 47.34 -15.98
CA SER A 609 -25.50 48.42 -15.19
C SER A 609 -25.45 48.06 -13.68
N PRO A 610 -24.42 48.50 -12.93
CA PRO A 610 -24.31 48.18 -11.50
C PRO A 610 -25.48 48.65 -10.63
N GLU A 611 -26.13 49.77 -11.00
CA GLU A 611 -27.35 50.26 -10.33
C GLU A 611 -28.56 49.36 -10.63
N GLU A 612 -28.61 48.75 -11.82
CA GLU A 612 -29.69 47.87 -12.23
C GLU A 612 -29.55 46.46 -11.62
N GLU A 613 -28.32 45.94 -11.49
CA GLU A 613 -28.07 44.74 -10.66
C GLU A 613 -28.49 44.97 -9.19
N TYR A 614 -28.10 46.11 -8.59
CA TYR A 614 -28.52 46.46 -7.22
C TYR A 614 -30.04 46.59 -7.09
N LYS A 615 -30.72 47.14 -8.10
CA LYS A 615 -32.18 47.24 -8.15
C LYS A 615 -32.83 45.86 -8.27
N ILE A 616 -32.27 44.94 -9.05
CA ILE A 616 -32.72 43.55 -9.14
C ILE A 616 -32.58 42.86 -7.77
N ALA A 617 -31.46 43.04 -7.07
CA ALA A 617 -31.27 42.52 -5.72
C ALA A 617 -32.29 43.07 -4.71
N CYS A 618 -32.63 44.36 -4.78
CA CYS A 618 -33.71 44.94 -3.96
C CYS A 618 -35.09 44.36 -4.31
N LEU A 619 -35.42 44.26 -5.60
CA LEU A 619 -36.70 43.70 -6.07
C LEU A 619 -36.85 42.21 -5.75
N LEU A 620 -35.75 41.44 -5.67
CA LEU A 620 -35.78 40.05 -5.22
C LEU A 620 -36.26 39.94 -3.76
N MET A 621 -35.78 40.82 -2.87
CA MET A 621 -36.23 40.83 -1.47
C MET A 621 -37.73 41.15 -1.37
N VAL A 622 -38.20 42.20 -2.06
CA VAL A 622 -39.63 42.55 -2.14
C VAL A 622 -40.45 41.37 -2.68
N PHE A 623 -39.99 40.73 -3.76
CA PHE A 623 -40.68 39.59 -4.38
C PHE A 623 -40.82 38.40 -3.43
N VAL A 624 -39.77 38.08 -2.65
CA VAL A 624 -39.83 37.02 -1.64
C VAL A 624 -40.78 37.41 -0.49
N ALA A 625 -40.71 38.65 0.01
CA ALA A 625 -41.55 39.13 1.12
C ALA A 625 -43.05 39.01 0.80
N VAL A 626 -43.48 39.51 -0.38
CA VAL A 626 -44.89 39.42 -0.82
C VAL A 626 -45.32 38.01 -1.22
N SER A 627 -44.36 37.09 -1.43
CA SER A 627 -44.65 35.69 -1.76
C SER A 627 -44.85 34.78 -0.55
N LEU A 628 -44.29 35.11 0.62
CA LEU A 628 -44.50 34.35 1.88
C LEU A 628 -46.00 34.10 2.19
N PRO A 629 -46.93 35.07 2.03
CA PRO A 629 -48.38 34.87 2.10
C PRO A 629 -48.93 33.63 1.38
N THR A 630 -48.36 33.27 0.22
CA THR A 630 -48.84 32.14 -0.60
C THR A 630 -48.60 30.78 0.07
N LEU A 631 -47.55 30.66 0.88
CA LEU A 631 -47.12 29.41 1.52
C LEU A 631 -48.18 28.84 2.46
N ALA A 632 -49.02 29.69 3.09
CA ALA A 632 -50.07 29.26 4.01
C ALA A 632 -51.28 28.57 3.32
N SER A 633 -51.30 28.55 1.98
CA SER A 633 -52.23 27.73 1.19
C SER A 633 -51.76 26.28 1.00
N ASN A 634 -50.46 26.01 1.10
CA ASN A 634 -49.88 24.70 0.86
C ASN A 634 -49.97 23.82 2.13
N VAL A 635 -50.55 22.62 1.99
CA VAL A 635 -50.73 21.66 3.09
C VAL A 635 -49.39 21.22 3.70
N MET A 636 -48.33 21.11 2.89
CA MET A 636 -47.00 20.72 3.36
C MET A 636 -46.24 21.83 4.10
N SER A 637 -46.76 23.06 4.10
CA SER A 637 -46.27 24.18 4.93
C SER A 637 -46.72 24.09 6.39
N GLN A 638 -47.20 22.94 6.84
CA GLN A 638 -47.46 22.66 8.26
C GLN A 638 -46.13 22.58 9.01
N TYR A 639 -46.01 23.30 10.11
CA TYR A 639 -44.90 23.15 11.06
C TYR A 639 -45.10 21.88 11.89
N SER A 640 -44.05 21.08 12.01
CA SER A 640 -44.01 19.84 12.78
C SER A 640 -42.98 19.94 13.90
N PRO A 641 -43.39 19.85 15.18
CA PRO A 641 -42.47 19.80 16.32
C PRO A 641 -41.45 18.65 16.29
N ALA A 642 -41.70 17.58 15.54
CA ALA A 642 -40.74 16.48 15.36
C ALA A 642 -39.59 16.85 14.39
N ILE A 643 -39.82 17.82 13.50
CA ILE A 643 -38.83 18.38 12.58
C ILE A 643 -38.13 19.59 13.25
N GLU A 644 -38.84 20.28 14.14
CA GLU A 644 -38.62 21.70 14.51
C GLU A 644 -38.66 22.64 13.30
N GLY A 645 -39.43 22.25 12.27
CA GLY A 645 -39.55 22.94 11.00
C GLY A 645 -40.75 22.42 10.19
N HIS A 646 -40.85 22.85 8.94
CA HIS A 646 -41.95 22.51 8.02
C HIS A 646 -41.60 21.34 7.09
N CYS A 647 -42.61 20.53 6.74
CA CYS A 647 -42.44 19.31 5.93
C CYS A 647 -41.93 19.57 4.50
N ASN A 648 -42.11 20.77 3.95
CA ASN A 648 -41.64 21.21 2.63
C ASN A 648 -40.38 22.09 2.68
N ASN A 649 -39.57 22.00 3.73
CA ASN A 649 -38.31 22.74 3.88
C ASN A 649 -38.41 24.28 3.90
N ILE A 650 -39.59 24.91 3.97
CA ILE A 650 -39.67 26.39 3.96
C ILE A 650 -38.99 27.05 5.17
N HIS A 651 -38.70 26.32 6.25
CA HIS A 651 -37.85 26.78 7.35
C HIS A 651 -36.41 27.12 6.89
N CYS A 652 -35.91 26.50 5.81
CA CYS A 652 -34.62 26.86 5.19
C CYS A 652 -34.63 28.27 4.59
N LEU A 653 -35.79 28.85 4.27
CA LEU A 653 -35.88 30.23 3.75
C LEU A 653 -35.29 31.25 4.72
N ALA A 654 -35.29 31.00 6.03
CA ALA A 654 -34.61 31.86 7.00
C ALA A 654 -33.10 31.97 6.74
N LYS A 655 -32.44 30.84 6.46
CA LYS A 655 -31.03 30.76 6.09
C LYS A 655 -30.77 31.45 4.75
N ALA A 656 -31.63 31.17 3.78
CA ALA A 656 -31.61 31.74 2.44
C ALA A 656 -31.65 33.28 2.48
N ILE A 657 -32.76 33.84 2.95
CA ILE A 657 -33.05 35.28 2.94
C ILE A 657 -31.91 36.06 3.59
N ASN A 658 -31.41 35.59 4.74
CA ASN A 658 -30.31 36.22 5.45
C ASN A 658 -28.99 36.21 4.64
N GLN A 659 -28.54 35.03 4.21
CA GLN A 659 -27.23 34.85 3.56
C GLN A 659 -27.18 35.47 2.15
N ILE A 660 -28.28 35.40 1.39
CA ILE A 660 -28.40 35.98 0.05
C ILE A 660 -28.37 37.52 0.14
N ALA A 661 -29.13 38.10 1.08
CA ALA A 661 -29.08 39.54 1.32
C ALA A 661 -27.68 39.99 1.72
N ALA A 662 -27.03 39.26 2.65
CA ALA A 662 -25.66 39.53 3.07
C ALA A 662 -24.68 39.53 1.89
N ALA A 663 -24.73 38.52 1.01
CA ALA A 663 -23.83 38.43 -0.13
C ALA A 663 -24.14 39.46 -1.23
N LEU A 664 -25.38 39.57 -1.70
CA LEU A 664 -25.76 40.50 -2.77
C LEU A 664 -25.48 41.95 -2.37
N PHE A 665 -25.93 42.38 -1.18
CA PHE A 665 -25.71 43.77 -0.77
C PHE A 665 -24.24 44.05 -0.41
N THR A 666 -23.44 43.04 -0.05
CA THR A 666 -21.97 43.18 -0.01
C THR A 666 -21.36 43.41 -1.41
N ILE A 667 -21.76 42.61 -2.41
CA ILE A 667 -21.28 42.72 -3.81
C ILE A 667 -21.58 44.11 -4.40
N HIS A 668 -22.76 44.65 -4.09
CA HIS A 668 -23.22 45.96 -4.58
C HIS A 668 -22.93 47.13 -3.63
N LYS A 669 -22.25 46.90 -2.49
CA LYS A 669 -21.91 47.91 -1.47
C LYS A 669 -23.13 48.64 -0.86
N GLY A 670 -24.25 47.95 -0.71
CA GLY A 670 -25.45 48.42 -0.04
C GLY A 670 -25.48 48.08 1.46
N SER A 671 -26.42 48.69 2.19
CA SER A 671 -26.65 48.40 3.62
C SER A 671 -27.49 47.14 3.81
N ILE A 672 -26.86 46.04 4.23
CA ILE A 672 -27.53 44.74 4.48
C ILE A 672 -28.67 44.90 5.50
N GLU A 673 -28.39 45.61 6.60
CA GLU A 673 -29.31 45.83 7.72
C GLU A 673 -30.59 46.56 7.27
N ASP A 674 -30.45 47.62 6.45
CA ASP A 674 -31.61 48.40 5.99
C ASP A 674 -32.46 47.64 4.96
N ARG A 675 -31.85 46.78 4.13
CA ARG A 675 -32.61 45.95 3.17
C ARG A 675 -33.37 44.82 3.89
N LEU A 676 -32.79 44.23 4.95
CA LEU A 676 -33.47 43.22 5.77
C LEU A 676 -34.57 43.83 6.66
N LYS A 677 -34.40 45.07 7.15
CA LYS A 677 -35.47 45.84 7.81
C LYS A 677 -36.66 46.10 6.88
N GLU A 678 -36.41 46.50 5.63
CA GLU A 678 -37.44 46.73 4.63
C GLU A 678 -38.19 45.43 4.32
N PHE A 679 -37.46 44.33 4.08
CA PHE A 679 -38.03 42.99 3.89
C PHE A 679 -39.00 42.58 5.01
N LEU A 680 -38.64 42.82 6.28
CA LEU A 680 -39.46 42.43 7.43
C LEU A 680 -40.74 43.29 7.56
N ALA A 681 -40.70 44.54 7.10
CA ALA A 681 -41.83 45.47 7.19
C ALA A 681 -42.92 45.22 6.14
N GLU A 682 -42.61 44.59 5.01
CA GLU A 682 -43.55 44.34 3.90
C GLU A 682 -44.46 43.10 4.09
N THR A 683 -44.32 42.35 5.19
CA THR A 683 -45.08 41.11 5.40
C THR A 683 -46.49 41.34 5.99
N ASP A 684 -47.52 41.19 5.15
CA ASP A 684 -48.93 41.51 5.47
C ASP A 684 -49.74 40.32 6.08
N LYS A 685 -50.90 40.61 6.68
CA LYS A 685 -51.70 39.66 7.48
C LYS A 685 -52.46 38.63 6.63
N MET A 686 -52.15 37.35 6.87
CA MET A 686 -52.64 36.20 6.09
C MET A 686 -54.04 35.70 6.54
N THR A 687 -54.81 35.10 5.61
CA THR A 687 -56.21 34.68 5.82
C THR A 687 -56.49 33.18 5.61
N THR A 688 -55.45 32.33 5.54
CA THR A 688 -55.55 30.92 5.06
C THR A 688 -55.17 29.84 6.09
N ARG A 689 -55.32 28.56 5.69
CA ARG A 689 -55.35 27.35 6.54
C ARG A 689 -54.09 27.13 7.40
N ASN A 690 -52.90 27.30 6.83
CA ASN A 690 -51.63 27.04 7.53
C ASN A 690 -50.93 28.33 8.01
N ARG A 691 -51.69 29.43 8.14
CA ARG A 691 -51.24 30.76 8.61
C ARG A 691 -50.28 30.70 9.80
N GLU A 692 -50.68 29.97 10.84
CA GLU A 692 -49.92 29.91 12.10
C GLU A 692 -48.53 29.28 11.89
N SER A 693 -48.42 28.26 11.04
CA SER A 693 -47.12 27.64 10.72
C SER A 693 -46.20 28.59 9.94
N VAL A 694 -46.75 29.43 9.06
CA VAL A 694 -45.93 30.36 8.26
C VAL A 694 -45.51 31.59 9.06
N TYR A 695 -46.30 32.04 10.04
CA TYR A 695 -45.84 33.08 10.98
C TYR A 695 -44.54 32.71 11.69
N LEU A 696 -44.31 31.43 11.97
CA LEU A 696 -43.06 30.97 12.59
C LEU A 696 -41.81 31.19 11.71
N LEU A 697 -41.97 31.42 10.39
CA LEU A 697 -40.84 31.81 9.55
C LEU A 697 -40.28 33.18 9.93
N LEU A 698 -41.11 34.13 10.40
CA LEU A 698 -40.63 35.44 10.81
C LEU A 698 -39.73 35.35 12.05
N ASP A 699 -40.09 34.48 13.00
CA ASP A 699 -39.23 34.16 14.16
C ASP A 699 -37.90 33.53 13.70
N MET A 700 -37.96 32.53 12.82
CA MET A 700 -36.76 31.86 12.28
C MET A 700 -35.84 32.83 11.50
N ILE A 701 -36.39 33.73 10.68
CA ILE A 701 -35.63 34.73 9.92
C ILE A 701 -34.87 35.66 10.86
N VAL A 702 -35.49 36.10 11.96
CA VAL A 702 -34.86 36.98 12.96
C VAL A 702 -33.85 36.22 13.83
N GLN A 703 -34.10 34.95 14.17
CA GLN A 703 -33.15 34.13 14.92
C GLN A 703 -31.89 33.75 14.11
N GLU A 704 -32.01 33.55 12.80
CA GLU A 704 -30.90 33.17 11.92
C GLU A 704 -30.12 34.38 11.38
N SER A 705 -30.63 35.61 11.51
CA SER A 705 -29.99 36.83 10.99
C SER A 705 -29.29 37.64 12.09
N PRO A 706 -27.96 37.88 11.99
CA PRO A 706 -27.25 38.77 12.91
C PRO A 706 -27.59 40.26 12.70
N PHE A 707 -28.32 40.60 11.63
CA PHE A 707 -28.69 41.97 11.26
C PHE A 707 -30.10 42.36 11.73
N LEU A 708 -30.89 41.41 12.25
CA LEU A 708 -32.25 41.64 12.75
C LEU A 708 -32.31 41.40 14.26
N THR A 709 -33.22 42.08 14.94
CA THR A 709 -33.40 41.97 16.39
C THR A 709 -34.86 41.68 16.75
N MET A 710 -35.06 41.05 17.91
CA MET A 710 -36.42 40.78 18.40
C MET A 710 -37.21 42.05 18.75
N ASP A 711 -36.53 43.12 19.16
CA ASP A 711 -37.16 44.43 19.38
C ASP A 711 -37.72 45.03 18.07
N LEU A 712 -37.00 44.84 16.96
CA LEU A 712 -37.48 45.22 15.63
C LEU A 712 -38.68 44.35 15.22
N LEU A 713 -38.61 43.03 15.45
CA LEU A 713 -39.72 42.12 15.13
C LEU A 713 -40.99 42.47 15.90
N GLU A 714 -40.92 42.74 17.21
CA GLU A 714 -42.08 43.13 18.02
C GLU A 714 -42.73 44.43 17.49
N SER A 715 -41.94 45.34 16.92
CA SER A 715 -42.44 46.63 16.39
C SER A 715 -43.32 46.48 15.14
N CYS A 716 -43.12 45.44 14.33
CA CYS A 716 -43.90 45.18 13.11
C CYS A 716 -44.84 43.96 13.24
N PHE A 717 -44.48 42.96 14.05
CA PHE A 717 -45.22 41.71 14.23
C PHE A 717 -45.21 41.25 15.70
N PRO A 718 -46.32 41.47 16.47
CA PRO A 718 -46.35 41.18 17.90
C PRO A 718 -46.11 39.70 18.24
N TYR A 719 -45.15 39.42 19.12
CA TYR A 719 -44.72 38.08 19.53
C TYR A 719 -45.84 37.24 20.15
N VAL A 720 -46.90 37.87 20.66
CA VAL A 720 -48.11 37.15 21.11
C VAL A 720 -48.77 36.32 20.00
N LEU A 721 -48.62 36.71 18.72
CA LEU A 721 -49.08 35.93 17.57
C LEU A 721 -48.19 34.71 17.35
N LEU A 722 -46.86 34.87 17.42
CA LEU A 722 -45.88 33.79 17.32
C LEU A 722 -46.06 32.77 18.45
N ARG A 723 -46.18 33.23 19.70
CA ARG A 723 -46.43 32.39 20.87
C ARG A 723 -47.72 31.57 20.74
N ASN A 724 -48.80 32.18 20.23
CA ASN A 724 -50.06 31.47 20.01
C ASN A 724 -49.94 30.45 18.86
N ALA A 725 -49.21 30.79 17.80
CA ALA A 725 -48.91 29.87 16.68
C ALA A 725 -48.08 28.67 17.14
N TYR A 726 -46.99 28.89 17.92
CA TYR A 726 -46.22 27.82 18.54
C TYR A 726 -47.11 26.91 19.40
N HIS A 727 -47.94 27.49 20.28
CA HIS A 727 -48.89 26.71 21.09
C HIS A 727 -49.87 25.89 20.22
N ALA A 728 -50.36 26.44 19.11
CA ALA A 728 -51.27 25.72 18.22
C ALA A 728 -50.61 24.50 17.55
N VAL A 729 -49.42 24.67 16.97
CA VAL A 729 -48.72 23.57 16.26
C VAL A 729 -48.18 22.50 17.21
N TYR A 730 -47.69 22.88 18.40
CA TYR A 730 -47.29 21.92 19.44
C TYR A 730 -48.49 21.20 20.08
N LYS A 731 -49.65 21.84 20.17
CA LYS A 731 -50.87 21.17 20.66
C LYS A 731 -51.41 20.18 19.62
N GLN A 732 -51.40 20.54 18.34
CA GLN A 732 -51.89 19.69 17.25
C GLN A 732 -51.11 18.36 17.15
N SER A 733 -49.78 18.39 17.31
CA SER A 733 -48.95 17.18 17.27
C SER A 733 -49.22 16.22 18.43
N ILE A 734 -49.46 16.73 19.63
CA ILE A 734 -49.82 15.91 20.80
C ILE A 734 -51.14 15.17 20.57
N SER A 735 -52.13 15.81 19.94
CA SER A 735 -53.41 15.19 19.58
C SER A 735 -53.36 14.27 18.35
N ALA A 736 -52.24 14.21 17.61
CA ALA A 736 -52.05 13.30 16.48
C ALA A 736 -51.26 12.03 16.85
N ASN A 737 -50.53 12.05 17.98
CA ASN A 737 -49.78 10.92 18.54
C ASN A 737 -50.53 10.18 19.68
N ALA A 738 -51.80 10.53 19.92
CA ALA A 738 -52.68 9.94 20.94
C ALA A 738 -53.88 9.24 20.29
#